data_AF-A0A2L0F7M9-F1
#
_entry.id   AF-A0A2L0F7M9-F1
#
_cell.length_a   1.000
_cell.length_b   1.000
_cell.length_c   1.000
_cell.angle_alpha   90.00
_cell.angle_beta   90.00
_cell.angle_gamma   90.00
#
_symmetry.space_group_name_H-M   'P 1'
#
loop_
_entity.id
_entity.type
_entity.pdbx_description
1 polymer ?
#
loop_
_entity_poly.entity_id
_entity_poly.type
_entity_poly.pdbx_seq_one_letter_code
_entity_poly.pdbx_strand_id
1 'polypeptide(L)'
;MTLAPRSPAATALHADGGLSQSQIADPGGELLADLVGAPWEIHAFLRVAIGLTTALVRLHAQGLAHGDIRPANVLTDLATGQCWLTGSGRAARLPSGDPGPSGATQDDLASERPVDPRSDLHGCGATLYEMLTGRPPSADASRALPGERIGGQGARPPPPSQWAPSVPRALERIVMRLLADPAADAYPTAGGLLADLRRCASTGRIDPHVLGASDDGGAPDLLTDLDRAGASVRRSISELHGVIDAVPGLVWSARVDGSIEFLSRRWGGYSGKAEAELLGWRWTTTDLIHPDDRASVIETWTELLATGKEGHLEARLRRADGAYRWFQIQVVPLLDDRGEVVKWWGLDSDIEDQKQAQERIAGEQRLLEMITRGEPTSAILEGVVRLVEGAANGLRASILLLDENGLTLRHAAAVSLPQSYTDAIDGAAIGPDAFSCGTAVWRRELVVIADIETDPLGARFRAIALAHGLRACWSLPMLSSDGRVLGAFGIYATEPRTPAKPDLELLERCTHVTSIAVERSQSEEALRRSEACRAEAERLSRTGSFGFDIRSRDFTMSDGICEIVGLPRTPRPTLDQVARRIHVEDRERVADLVRKALRDGTTFDDEHRLVMEDGSVKLVRVLGRSRVTASGDFEVVGAATDVTASRRAADELQQAQAALAHVARVTTLGELAASIAHEVNQPLAGIVADANAALNWLAADPPDLGRVHESLTAILGDGERAGQVLQRIRSLLSRSAPRPRPCSLNDVVRDVVPLVAPELARHGVAVEQVLLHDLPQVMGDPVQLQQVVLNLLLNAGEASKDVPPERRRVVISSFVERRSSGTFAHVAIEDAGVGIDSGTNRARLFDPFYTTKENGLGMGLSISRSIIERHGGKLWASANETLGATFQFVIEVLT
;
A
#
# COMPACT_ATOMS: atom_id res chain seq x y z
N MET A 1 -16.56 63.98 -49.38
CA MET A 1 -17.45 64.63 -50.37
C MET A 1 -18.88 64.35 -49.95
N THR A 2 -19.52 65.37 -49.40
CA THR A 2 -20.88 65.36 -48.87
C THR A 2 -21.86 65.34 -50.05
N LEU A 3 -22.59 64.23 -50.24
CA LEU A 3 -23.66 64.14 -51.23
C LEU A 3 -24.92 64.76 -50.62
N ALA A 4 -25.40 65.84 -51.24
CA ALA A 4 -26.64 66.51 -50.90
C ALA A 4 -27.87 65.59 -51.18
N PRO A 5 -28.93 65.66 -50.38
CA PRO A 5 -30.16 64.90 -50.65
C PRO A 5 -30.86 65.49 -51.88
N ARG A 6 -31.04 64.67 -52.90
CA ARG A 6 -31.95 64.91 -54.03
C ARG A 6 -33.30 64.28 -53.67
N SER A 7 -34.33 65.10 -53.44
CA SER A 7 -35.73 64.90 -53.89
C SER A 7 -36.73 65.74 -53.08
N PRO A 8 -37.89 66.10 -53.66
CA PRO A 8 -38.82 67.11 -53.12
C PRO A 8 -39.65 66.57 -51.95
N ALA A 9 -40.05 67.46 -51.04
CA ALA A 9 -40.81 67.16 -49.84
C ALA A 9 -42.10 66.36 -50.15
N ALA A 10 -42.11 65.07 -49.80
CA ALA A 10 -43.28 64.21 -49.89
C ALA A 10 -44.15 64.37 -48.64
N THR A 11 -45.44 64.64 -48.81
CA THR A 11 -46.42 64.62 -47.72
C THR A 11 -47.07 63.23 -47.70
N ALA A 12 -46.73 62.40 -46.71
CA ALA A 12 -47.35 61.09 -46.51
C ALA A 12 -48.57 61.22 -45.57
N LEU A 13 -49.70 60.60 -45.90
CA LEU A 13 -50.87 60.54 -45.02
C LEU A 13 -50.62 59.49 -43.92
N HIS A 14 -50.50 59.92 -42.66
CA HIS A 14 -50.48 59.05 -41.48
C HIS A 14 -51.75 59.23 -40.62
N ALA A 15 -52.10 58.16 -39.91
CA ALA A 15 -53.41 57.82 -39.37
C ALA A 15 -53.88 58.56 -38.10
N ASP A 16 -53.63 59.88 -37.99
CA ASP A 16 -54.26 60.69 -36.93
C ASP A 16 -55.19 61.73 -37.55
N GLY A 17 -56.43 61.77 -37.06
CA GLY A 17 -57.49 62.64 -37.56
C GLY A 17 -57.11 64.12 -37.45
N GLY A 18 -56.63 64.70 -38.54
CA GLY A 18 -56.38 66.13 -38.70
C GLY A 18 -55.59 66.42 -39.98
N LEU A 19 -56.17 67.20 -40.91
CA LEU A 19 -55.43 67.78 -42.03
C LEU A 19 -54.43 68.81 -41.48
N SER A 20 -53.22 68.37 -41.14
CA SER A 20 -52.11 69.25 -40.79
C SER A 20 -50.82 68.80 -41.49
N GLN A 21 -50.18 69.73 -42.21
CA GLN A 21 -48.83 69.59 -42.74
C GLN A 21 -47.84 69.45 -41.57
N SER A 22 -47.50 68.23 -41.20
CA SER A 22 -46.36 67.94 -40.31
C SER A 22 -45.23 67.32 -41.14
N GLN A 23 -44.01 67.84 -40.98
CA GLN A 23 -42.79 67.30 -41.56
C GLN A 23 -42.61 65.83 -41.13
N ILE A 24 -42.73 64.90 -42.07
CA ILE A 24 -42.50 63.46 -41.88
C ILE A 24 -41.07 63.15 -42.32
N ALA A 25 -40.38 62.35 -41.51
CA ALA A 25 -39.06 61.80 -41.83
C ALA A 25 -39.10 61.03 -43.16
N ASP A 26 -38.07 61.21 -43.99
CA ASP A 26 -37.95 60.52 -45.27
C ASP A 26 -38.10 59.00 -45.07
N PRO A 27 -39.15 58.36 -45.61
CA PRO A 27 -39.37 56.92 -45.44
C PRO A 27 -38.32 56.07 -46.16
N GLY A 28 -37.38 56.68 -46.89
CA GLY A 28 -36.24 55.98 -47.51
C GLY A 28 -36.61 55.12 -48.72
N GLY A 29 -37.81 55.33 -49.28
CA GLY A 29 -38.30 54.64 -50.48
C GLY A 29 -37.97 55.40 -51.76
N GLU A 30 -37.87 54.67 -52.87
CA GLU A 30 -37.64 55.23 -54.21
C GLU A 30 -38.98 55.59 -54.87
N LEU A 31 -39.01 56.65 -55.67
CA LEU A 31 -40.21 57.07 -56.38
C LEU A 31 -40.52 56.09 -57.50
N LEU A 32 -41.74 55.54 -57.53
CA LEU A 32 -42.11 54.52 -58.50
C LEU A 32 -41.97 55.04 -59.95
N ALA A 33 -42.19 56.33 -60.19
CA ALA A 33 -41.95 56.96 -61.50
C ALA A 33 -40.50 56.83 -62.00
N ASP A 34 -39.52 56.80 -61.11
CA ASP A 34 -38.10 56.66 -61.48
C ASP A 34 -37.73 55.20 -61.78
N LEU A 35 -38.59 54.25 -61.39
CA LEU A 35 -38.40 52.81 -61.51
C LEU A 35 -39.20 52.19 -62.67
N VAL A 36 -40.15 52.94 -63.22
CA VAL A 36 -41.01 52.49 -64.32
C VAL A 36 -40.43 52.98 -65.65
N GLY A 37 -40.28 52.06 -66.61
CA GLY A 37 -39.66 52.36 -67.92
C GLY A 37 -39.23 51.12 -68.70
N ALA A 38 -39.14 49.97 -68.04
CA ALA A 38 -39.01 48.65 -68.64
C ALA A 38 -39.98 47.66 -67.95
N PRO A 39 -40.34 46.53 -68.59
CA PRO A 39 -41.14 45.48 -67.97
C PRO A 39 -40.47 44.89 -66.71
N TRP A 40 -41.21 44.82 -65.60
CA TRP A 40 -40.69 44.30 -64.33
C TRP A 40 -40.66 42.76 -64.29
N GLU A 41 -39.74 42.21 -63.50
CA GLU A 41 -39.77 40.79 -63.12
C GLU A 41 -40.99 40.51 -62.24
N ILE A 42 -41.64 39.35 -62.43
CA ILE A 42 -42.97 39.08 -61.89
C ILE A 42 -43.00 39.03 -60.36
N HIS A 43 -41.98 38.51 -59.68
CA HIS A 43 -41.93 38.51 -58.22
C HIS A 43 -41.69 39.91 -57.65
N ALA A 44 -40.82 40.71 -58.28
CA ALA A 44 -40.63 42.12 -57.92
C ALA A 44 -41.93 42.93 -58.13
N PHE A 45 -42.59 42.73 -59.28
CA PHE A 45 -43.89 43.33 -59.59
C PHE A 45 -44.95 42.96 -58.54
N LEU A 46 -45.13 41.66 -58.26
CA LEU A 46 -46.16 41.20 -57.32
C LEU A 46 -45.94 41.76 -55.91
N ARG A 47 -44.68 41.83 -55.48
CA ARG A 47 -44.30 42.38 -54.17
C ARG A 47 -44.75 43.84 -54.04
N VAL A 48 -44.42 44.68 -55.02
CA VAL A 48 -44.79 46.11 -55.01
C VAL A 48 -46.30 46.30 -55.27
N ALA A 49 -46.91 45.51 -56.16
CA ALA A 49 -48.35 45.55 -56.43
C ALA A 49 -49.19 45.22 -55.18
N ILE A 50 -48.76 44.22 -54.40
CA ILE A 50 -49.37 43.88 -53.10
C ILE A 50 -49.18 45.03 -52.12
N GLY A 51 -47.99 45.63 -52.05
CA GLY A 51 -47.72 46.79 -51.20
C GLY A 51 -48.60 47.99 -51.51
N LEU A 52 -48.67 48.39 -52.79
CA LEU A 52 -49.48 49.51 -53.27
C LEU A 52 -50.97 49.28 -52.98
N THR A 53 -51.46 48.08 -53.28
CA THR A 53 -52.87 47.74 -53.02
C THR A 53 -53.16 47.71 -51.52
N THR A 54 -52.21 47.24 -50.69
CA THR A 54 -52.35 47.27 -49.22
C THR A 54 -52.44 48.72 -48.70
N ALA A 55 -51.65 49.64 -49.27
CA ALA A 55 -51.75 51.06 -48.92
C ALA A 55 -53.11 51.66 -49.30
N LEU A 56 -53.67 51.29 -50.46
CA LEU A 56 -55.01 51.70 -50.89
C LEU A 56 -56.12 51.15 -49.98
N VAL A 57 -56.04 49.88 -49.60
CA VAL A 57 -57.00 49.28 -48.64
C VAL A 57 -57.01 50.05 -47.32
N ARG A 58 -55.82 50.43 -46.81
CA ARG A 58 -55.71 51.24 -45.59
C ARG A 58 -56.33 52.62 -45.75
N LEU A 59 -56.11 53.28 -46.89
CA LEU A 59 -56.67 54.59 -47.17
C LEU A 59 -58.20 54.53 -47.28
N HIS A 60 -58.73 53.56 -48.02
CA HIS A 60 -60.18 53.37 -48.20
C HIS A 60 -60.88 52.99 -46.89
N ALA A 61 -60.24 52.17 -46.05
CA ALA A 61 -60.75 51.83 -44.71
C ALA A 61 -60.88 53.05 -43.77
N GLN A 62 -60.13 54.12 -44.03
CA GLN A 62 -60.24 55.39 -43.31
C GLN A 62 -61.32 56.31 -43.90
N GLY A 63 -62.07 55.85 -44.90
CA GLY A 63 -63.10 56.62 -45.58
C GLY A 63 -62.53 57.72 -46.48
N LEU A 64 -61.32 57.54 -47.00
CA LEU A 64 -60.65 58.47 -47.91
C LEU A 64 -60.41 57.79 -49.26
N ALA A 65 -60.55 58.54 -50.36
CA ALA A 65 -60.07 58.16 -51.69
C ALA A 65 -59.00 59.15 -52.14
N HIS A 66 -57.95 58.67 -52.81
CA HIS A 66 -56.76 59.47 -53.16
C HIS A 66 -57.00 60.38 -54.36
N GLY A 67 -57.72 59.90 -55.38
CA GLY A 67 -58.10 60.63 -56.59
C GLY A 67 -57.00 60.85 -57.63
N ASP A 68 -55.76 60.37 -57.40
CA ASP A 68 -54.64 60.53 -58.34
C ASP A 68 -53.55 59.45 -58.19
N ILE A 69 -53.92 58.18 -58.32
CA ILE A 69 -52.98 57.05 -58.23
C ILE A 69 -52.23 56.87 -59.55
N ARG A 70 -50.93 57.25 -59.56
CA ARG A 70 -49.98 57.13 -60.67
C ARG A 70 -48.56 56.93 -60.13
N PRO A 71 -47.58 56.43 -60.92
CA PRO A 71 -46.21 56.19 -60.45
C PRO A 71 -45.55 57.40 -59.75
N ALA A 72 -45.85 58.62 -60.18
CA ALA A 72 -45.31 59.85 -59.59
C ALA A 72 -45.79 60.14 -58.16
N ASN A 73 -46.82 59.43 -57.71
CA ASN A 73 -47.46 59.61 -56.39
C ASN A 73 -47.26 58.38 -55.48
N VAL A 74 -46.38 57.44 -55.86
CA VAL A 74 -46.10 56.22 -55.08
C VAL A 74 -44.61 56.14 -54.76
N LEU A 75 -44.27 56.06 -53.47
CA LEU A 75 -42.93 55.69 -53.00
C LEU A 75 -42.91 54.20 -52.65
N THR A 76 -41.83 53.49 -52.98
CA THR A 76 -41.71 52.06 -52.66
C THR A 76 -40.31 51.69 -52.15
N ASP A 77 -40.26 50.78 -51.19
CA ASP A 77 -39.03 50.05 -50.82
C ASP A 77 -39.04 48.69 -51.53
N LEU A 78 -38.10 48.50 -52.45
CA LEU A 78 -38.00 47.29 -53.27
C LEU A 78 -37.62 46.03 -52.47
N ALA A 79 -36.90 46.18 -51.35
CA ALA A 79 -36.49 45.05 -50.53
C ALA A 79 -37.70 44.48 -49.76
N THR A 80 -38.48 45.37 -49.13
CA THR A 80 -39.62 44.98 -48.28
C THR A 80 -40.94 44.88 -49.05
N GLY A 81 -41.07 45.58 -50.18
CA GLY A 81 -42.33 45.72 -50.93
C GLY A 81 -43.27 46.78 -50.37
N GLN A 82 -42.87 47.51 -49.33
CA GLN A 82 -43.72 48.51 -48.71
C GLN A 82 -43.92 49.70 -49.66
N CYS A 83 -45.15 50.22 -49.70
CA CYS A 83 -45.50 51.37 -50.54
C CYS A 83 -46.17 52.47 -49.71
N TRP A 84 -45.89 53.72 -50.06
CA TRP A 84 -46.50 54.91 -49.47
C TRP A 84 -47.13 55.77 -50.56
N LEU A 85 -48.32 56.28 -50.29
CA LEU A 85 -49.06 57.17 -51.19
C LEU A 85 -48.70 58.63 -50.86
N THR A 86 -48.46 59.41 -51.91
CA THR A 86 -48.04 60.82 -51.84
C THR A 86 -48.85 61.64 -52.85
N GLY A 87 -48.87 62.98 -52.74
CA GLY A 87 -49.64 63.81 -53.67
C GLY A 87 -51.14 63.86 -53.37
N SER A 88 -51.51 64.12 -52.12
CA SER A 88 -52.89 64.15 -51.60
C SER A 88 -53.76 65.34 -52.06
N GLY A 89 -53.33 66.11 -53.06
CA GLY A 89 -54.00 67.35 -53.50
C GLY A 89 -55.41 67.15 -54.06
N ARG A 90 -55.81 65.91 -54.36
CA ARG A 90 -57.16 65.53 -54.84
C ARG A 90 -57.85 64.51 -53.94
N ALA A 91 -57.29 64.23 -52.75
CA ALA A 91 -57.87 63.25 -51.85
C ALA A 91 -59.22 63.76 -51.31
N ALA A 92 -60.24 62.92 -51.35
CA ALA A 92 -61.59 63.25 -50.92
C ALA A 92 -62.09 62.26 -49.87
N ARG A 93 -62.95 62.74 -48.96
CA ARG A 93 -63.62 61.89 -47.98
C ARG A 93 -64.86 61.25 -48.60
N LEU A 94 -65.00 59.95 -48.42
CA LEU A 94 -66.11 59.17 -48.95
C LEU A 94 -67.38 59.44 -48.12
N PRO A 95 -68.56 59.59 -48.75
CA PRO A 95 -69.82 59.79 -48.04
C PRO A 95 -70.17 58.56 -47.19
N SER A 96 -70.63 58.78 -45.97
CA SER A 96 -70.92 57.73 -44.99
C SER A 96 -72.40 57.32 -45.06
N GLY A 97 -72.71 56.26 -45.82
CA GLY A 97 -74.05 55.65 -45.85
C GLY A 97 -74.45 55.07 -47.22
N ASP A 98 -75.25 54.00 -47.18
CA ASP A 98 -75.77 53.25 -48.33
C ASP A 98 -76.66 54.14 -49.23
N PRO A 99 -76.47 54.19 -50.57
CA PRO A 99 -77.28 55.04 -51.44
C PRO A 99 -78.65 54.39 -51.69
N GLY A 100 -79.68 54.83 -50.96
CA GLY A 100 -81.07 54.56 -51.31
C GLY A 100 -81.44 55.15 -52.68
N PRO A 101 -82.41 54.58 -53.43
CA PRO A 101 -82.70 54.98 -54.79
C PRO A 101 -83.57 56.24 -54.79
N SER A 102 -83.04 57.40 -55.19
CA SER A 102 -83.86 58.60 -55.45
C SER A 102 -83.18 59.60 -56.39
N GLY A 103 -83.71 59.68 -57.61
CA GLY A 103 -83.89 60.89 -58.42
C GLY A 103 -82.69 61.76 -58.77
N ALA A 104 -82.03 61.49 -59.89
CA ALA A 104 -81.25 62.49 -60.62
C ALA A 104 -82.12 63.05 -61.77
N THR A 105 -82.47 64.34 -61.68
CA THR A 105 -83.01 65.11 -62.80
C THR A 105 -81.94 65.36 -63.85
N GLN A 106 -82.37 65.26 -65.10
CA GLN A 106 -81.56 65.41 -66.30
C GLN A 106 -81.36 66.90 -66.60
N ASP A 107 -80.47 67.56 -65.87
CA ASP A 107 -79.85 68.85 -66.25
C ASP A 107 -78.69 69.15 -65.28
N ASP A 108 -77.50 68.62 -65.59
CA ASP A 108 -76.20 69.15 -65.16
C ASP A 108 -75.10 68.41 -65.96
N LEU A 109 -74.89 68.86 -67.19
CA LEU A 109 -73.80 68.44 -68.05
C LEU A 109 -72.66 69.46 -67.93
N ALA A 110 -71.51 68.97 -67.43
CA ALA A 110 -70.16 69.57 -67.39
C ALA A 110 -69.71 70.22 -66.05
N SER A 111 -69.19 69.41 -65.11
CA SER A 111 -67.79 69.48 -64.63
C SER A 111 -67.52 68.46 -63.50
N GLU A 112 -66.45 67.68 -63.65
CA GLU A 112 -65.78 66.77 -62.68
C GLU A 112 -66.62 65.66 -61.98
N ARG A 113 -66.32 64.39 -62.31
CA ARG A 113 -66.82 63.24 -61.51
C ARG A 113 -66.27 63.33 -60.07
N PRO A 114 -67.07 63.01 -59.05
CA PRO A 114 -66.60 62.94 -57.67
C PRO A 114 -65.52 61.87 -57.52
N VAL A 115 -64.48 62.17 -56.74
CA VAL A 115 -63.39 61.24 -56.38
C VAL A 115 -63.97 60.08 -55.59
N ASP A 116 -63.90 58.88 -56.16
CA ASP A 116 -64.45 57.65 -55.57
C ASP A 116 -63.38 56.53 -55.53
N PRO A 117 -63.59 55.45 -54.75
CA PRO A 117 -62.61 54.36 -54.63
C PRO A 117 -62.35 53.63 -55.95
N ARG A 118 -63.30 53.70 -56.89
CA ARG A 118 -63.19 53.08 -58.21
C ARG A 118 -62.21 53.84 -59.11
N SER A 119 -62.14 55.17 -58.97
CA SER A 119 -61.16 56.01 -59.65
C SER A 119 -59.72 55.69 -59.20
N ASP A 120 -59.51 55.42 -57.91
CA ASP A 120 -58.23 54.96 -57.37
C ASP A 120 -57.83 53.59 -57.90
N LEU A 121 -58.79 52.65 -58.00
CA LEU A 121 -58.54 51.32 -58.54
C LEU A 121 -58.21 51.34 -60.03
N HIS A 122 -58.86 52.23 -60.79
CA HIS A 122 -58.52 52.45 -62.19
C HIS A 122 -57.10 53.05 -62.35
N GLY A 123 -56.74 54.04 -61.52
CA GLY A 123 -55.37 54.60 -61.48
C GLY A 123 -54.31 53.58 -61.05
N CYS A 124 -54.65 52.73 -60.09
CA CYS A 124 -53.83 51.58 -59.70
C CYS A 124 -53.66 50.61 -60.87
N GLY A 125 -54.74 50.29 -61.61
CA GLY A 125 -54.68 49.48 -62.82
C GLY A 125 -53.75 50.04 -63.90
N ALA A 126 -53.80 51.36 -64.12
CA ALA A 126 -52.89 52.03 -65.05
C ALA A 126 -51.42 51.96 -64.59
N THR A 127 -51.18 52.15 -63.30
CA THR A 127 -49.85 52.03 -62.67
C THR A 127 -49.29 50.61 -62.80
N LEU A 128 -50.11 49.59 -62.51
CA LEU A 128 -49.71 48.18 -62.64
C LEU A 128 -49.47 47.79 -64.10
N TYR A 129 -50.27 48.30 -65.04
CA TYR A 129 -50.04 48.12 -66.48
C TYR A 129 -48.68 48.69 -66.89
N GLU A 130 -48.33 49.87 -66.39
CA GLU A 130 -47.06 50.52 -66.67
C GLU A 130 -45.87 49.74 -66.11
N MET A 131 -45.99 49.18 -64.89
CA MET A 131 -44.95 48.31 -64.32
C MET A 131 -44.75 47.03 -65.12
N LEU A 132 -45.82 46.41 -65.63
CA LEU A 132 -45.73 45.16 -66.41
C LEU A 132 -45.23 45.36 -67.83
N THR A 133 -45.46 46.54 -68.43
CA THR A 133 -45.17 46.78 -69.86
C THR A 133 -44.06 47.81 -70.08
N GLY A 134 -43.67 48.55 -69.05
CA GLY A 134 -42.78 49.72 -69.13
C GLY A 134 -43.42 50.93 -69.83
N ARG A 135 -44.74 50.91 -70.12
CA ARG A 135 -45.44 51.95 -70.91
C ARG A 135 -46.87 52.18 -70.41
N PRO A 136 -47.41 53.41 -70.49
CA PRO A 136 -48.78 53.68 -70.08
C PRO A 136 -49.80 53.06 -71.06
N PRO A 137 -51.03 52.75 -70.62
CA PRO A 137 -52.05 52.08 -71.42
C PRO A 137 -52.57 52.89 -72.63
N SER A 138 -52.40 54.21 -72.66
CA SER A 138 -52.61 55.06 -73.85
C SER A 138 -51.62 56.22 -73.92
N ALA A 139 -51.32 56.72 -75.13
CA ALA A 139 -50.35 57.80 -75.35
C ALA A 139 -50.77 59.16 -74.72
N ASP A 140 -52.07 59.36 -74.47
CA ASP A 140 -52.61 60.55 -73.80
C ASP A 140 -52.75 60.40 -72.26
N ALA A 141 -52.60 59.18 -71.71
CA ALA A 141 -52.80 58.91 -70.28
C ALA A 141 -51.73 59.54 -69.37
N SER A 142 -50.54 59.83 -69.89
CA SER A 142 -49.49 60.53 -69.14
C SER A 142 -49.76 62.04 -68.98
N ARG A 143 -50.73 62.61 -69.71
CA ARG A 143 -51.11 64.04 -69.64
C ARG A 143 -52.57 64.33 -69.27
N ALA A 144 -53.48 63.34 -69.31
CA ALA A 144 -54.89 63.55 -68.95
C ALA A 144 -55.11 63.56 -67.41
N LEU A 145 -55.90 64.51 -66.91
CA LEU A 145 -56.36 64.54 -65.53
C LEU A 145 -57.46 63.48 -65.32
N PRO A 146 -57.48 62.74 -64.18
CA PRO A 146 -58.58 61.82 -63.91
C PRO A 146 -59.91 62.59 -63.83
N GLY A 147 -60.83 62.25 -64.72
CA GLY A 147 -62.17 62.85 -64.83
C GLY A 147 -62.54 63.46 -66.19
N GLU A 148 -61.59 63.74 -67.07
CA GLU A 148 -61.90 64.28 -68.41
C GLU A 148 -62.31 63.18 -69.40
N ARG A 149 -63.43 63.39 -70.12
CA ARG A 149 -63.77 62.59 -71.30
C ARG A 149 -62.73 62.88 -72.39
N ILE A 150 -61.84 61.93 -72.64
CA ILE A 150 -61.19 61.85 -73.95
C ILE A 150 -62.28 61.44 -74.94
N GLY A 151 -62.72 62.41 -75.75
CA GLY A 151 -63.67 62.17 -76.83
C GLY A 151 -63.05 61.23 -77.88
N GLY A 152 -63.54 60.00 -77.96
CA GLY A 152 -63.19 59.06 -79.02
C GLY A 152 -63.51 57.63 -78.62
N GLN A 153 -64.51 57.03 -79.27
CA GLN A 153 -64.81 55.61 -79.14
C GLN A 153 -63.57 54.74 -79.46
N GLY A 154 -63.30 53.77 -78.58
CA GLY A 154 -63.08 52.40 -79.05
C GLY A 154 -61.65 51.94 -79.36
N ALA A 155 -60.69 52.11 -78.45
CA ALA A 155 -59.52 51.23 -78.42
C ALA A 155 -59.25 50.75 -76.99
N ARG A 156 -59.71 49.53 -76.68
CA ARG A 156 -59.29 48.83 -75.46
C ARG A 156 -57.76 48.71 -75.50
N PRO A 157 -57.04 49.05 -74.41
CA PRO A 157 -55.58 48.97 -74.43
C PRO A 157 -55.16 47.53 -74.78
N PRO A 158 -54.09 47.37 -75.58
CA PRO A 158 -53.57 46.05 -75.90
C PRO A 158 -53.21 45.29 -74.62
N PRO A 159 -53.44 43.96 -74.55
CA PRO A 159 -53.12 43.16 -73.38
C PRO A 159 -51.62 43.26 -73.03
N PRO A 160 -51.22 43.31 -71.74
CA PRO A 160 -49.82 43.39 -71.33
C PRO A 160 -48.91 42.34 -71.98
N SER A 161 -49.42 41.12 -72.22
CA SER A 161 -48.67 40.05 -72.91
C SER A 161 -48.23 40.41 -74.34
N GLN A 162 -48.86 41.39 -74.98
CA GLN A 162 -48.46 41.88 -76.30
C GLN A 162 -47.13 42.65 -76.26
N TRP A 163 -46.84 43.34 -75.16
CA TRP A 163 -45.59 44.10 -74.97
C TRP A 163 -44.55 43.32 -74.17
N ALA A 164 -45.00 42.48 -73.23
CA ALA A 164 -44.17 41.63 -72.39
C ALA A 164 -44.73 40.19 -72.38
N PRO A 165 -44.28 39.31 -73.30
CA PRO A 165 -44.80 37.94 -73.44
C PRO A 165 -44.66 37.06 -72.19
N SER A 166 -43.79 37.46 -71.26
CA SER A 166 -43.56 36.78 -69.97
C SER A 166 -44.66 37.02 -68.92
N VAL A 167 -45.60 37.94 -69.17
CA VAL A 167 -46.66 38.26 -68.20
C VAL A 167 -47.64 37.09 -68.08
N PRO A 168 -47.83 36.52 -66.87
CA PRO A 168 -48.82 35.47 -66.64
C PRO A 168 -50.24 35.93 -66.99
N ARG A 169 -51.01 35.08 -67.68
CA ARG A 169 -52.41 35.33 -68.04
C ARG A 169 -53.28 35.76 -66.85
N ALA A 170 -52.96 35.27 -65.65
CA ALA A 170 -53.60 35.66 -64.40
C ALA A 170 -53.49 37.16 -64.13
N LEU A 171 -52.29 37.73 -64.21
CA LEU A 171 -52.03 39.14 -63.94
C LEU A 171 -52.58 40.03 -65.04
N GLU A 172 -52.49 39.59 -66.29
CA GLU A 172 -53.13 40.24 -67.42
C GLU A 172 -54.65 40.40 -67.20
N ARG A 173 -55.34 39.35 -66.74
CA ARG A 173 -56.78 39.43 -66.45
C ARG A 173 -57.11 40.42 -65.34
N ILE A 174 -56.29 40.49 -64.28
CA ILE A 174 -56.49 41.44 -63.18
C ILE A 174 -56.35 42.88 -63.70
N VAL A 175 -55.25 43.18 -64.39
CA VAL A 175 -54.97 44.54 -64.89
C VAL A 175 -56.00 44.98 -65.94
N MET A 176 -56.36 44.08 -66.87
CA MET A 176 -57.37 44.37 -67.89
C MET A 176 -58.78 44.54 -67.31
N ARG A 177 -59.06 44.00 -66.12
CA ARG A 177 -60.32 44.23 -65.40
C ARG A 177 -60.31 45.58 -64.66
N LEU A 178 -59.17 46.00 -64.12
CA LEU A 178 -59.03 47.34 -63.51
C LEU A 178 -59.14 48.48 -64.54
N LEU A 179 -58.71 48.22 -65.78
CA LEU A 179 -58.78 49.16 -66.90
C LEU A 179 -60.10 49.09 -67.70
N ALA A 180 -61.04 48.22 -67.29
CA ALA A 180 -62.36 48.14 -67.92
C ALA A 180 -63.25 49.33 -67.51
N ASP A 181 -64.33 49.58 -68.25
CA ASP A 181 -65.27 50.65 -67.94
C ASP A 181 -65.79 50.50 -66.50
N PRO A 182 -65.64 51.53 -65.64
CA PRO A 182 -66.03 51.50 -64.23
C PRO A 182 -67.49 51.11 -63.97
N ALA A 183 -68.38 51.24 -64.97
CA ALA A 183 -69.81 51.02 -64.80
C ALA A 183 -70.28 49.55 -64.94
N ALA A 184 -69.46 48.63 -65.47
CA ALA A 184 -69.93 47.28 -65.81
C ALA A 184 -69.13 46.10 -65.24
N ASP A 185 -67.80 46.22 -65.07
CA ASP A 185 -66.94 45.04 -64.77
C ASP A 185 -65.79 45.29 -63.75
N ALA A 186 -65.69 46.48 -63.14
CA ALA A 186 -64.57 46.84 -62.27
C ALA A 186 -64.60 46.15 -60.89
N TYR A 187 -63.44 46.09 -60.21
CA TYR A 187 -63.37 45.63 -58.82
C TYR A 187 -64.19 46.58 -57.90
N PRO A 188 -65.06 46.05 -57.03
CA PRO A 188 -65.86 46.87 -56.12
C PRO A 188 -65.03 47.51 -55.00
N THR A 189 -63.98 46.83 -54.53
CA THR A 189 -63.11 47.29 -53.44
C THR A 189 -61.63 46.95 -53.70
N ALA A 190 -60.71 47.69 -53.07
CA ALA A 190 -59.27 47.36 -53.08
C ALA A 190 -58.95 46.05 -52.35
N GLY A 191 -59.82 45.61 -51.43
CA GLY A 191 -59.67 44.35 -50.70
C GLY A 191 -59.77 43.13 -51.62
N GLY A 192 -60.74 43.11 -52.52
CA GLY A 192 -60.88 42.06 -53.53
C GLY A 192 -59.66 41.97 -54.46
N LEU A 193 -59.11 43.12 -54.87
CA LEU A 193 -57.88 43.19 -55.67
C LEU A 193 -56.67 42.62 -54.90
N LEU A 194 -56.51 42.97 -53.61
CA LEU A 194 -55.41 42.51 -52.78
C LEU A 194 -55.43 40.99 -52.60
N ALA A 195 -56.62 40.41 -52.43
CA ALA A 195 -56.80 38.97 -52.30
C ALA A 195 -56.35 38.23 -53.58
N ASP A 196 -56.74 38.73 -54.75
CA ASP A 196 -56.39 38.12 -56.03
C ASP A 196 -54.89 38.27 -56.37
N LEU A 197 -54.25 39.38 -56.01
CA LEU A 197 -52.80 39.57 -56.14
C LEU A 197 -52.00 38.66 -55.20
N ARG A 198 -52.42 38.49 -53.93
CA ARG A 198 -51.79 37.55 -52.99
C ARG A 198 -51.94 36.09 -53.45
N ARG A 199 -53.10 35.74 -54.01
CA ARG A 199 -53.32 34.41 -54.59
C ARG A 199 -52.31 34.15 -55.72
N CYS A 200 -52.14 35.10 -56.65
CA CYS A 200 -51.12 35.03 -57.70
C CYS A 200 -49.71 34.82 -57.17
N ALA A 201 -49.31 35.51 -56.09
CA ALA A 201 -47.98 35.36 -55.49
C ALA A 201 -47.75 34.00 -54.83
N SER A 202 -48.81 33.40 -54.28
CA SER A 202 -48.71 32.10 -53.59
C SER A 202 -48.75 30.88 -54.53
N THR A 203 -49.55 30.91 -55.60
CA THR A 203 -49.80 29.72 -56.43
C THR A 203 -49.35 29.85 -57.89
N GLY A 204 -49.04 31.07 -58.37
CA GLY A 204 -48.71 31.33 -59.78
C GLY A 204 -49.87 31.13 -60.78
N ARG A 205 -51.09 30.79 -60.31
CA ARG A 205 -52.30 30.59 -61.14
C ARG A 205 -53.54 31.12 -60.44
N ILE A 206 -54.41 31.78 -61.20
CA ILE A 206 -55.79 32.08 -60.80
C ILE A 206 -56.66 30.98 -61.40
N ASP A 207 -57.17 30.05 -60.56
CA ASP A 207 -58.19 29.09 -60.98
C ASP A 207 -59.41 29.83 -61.56
N PRO A 208 -60.21 29.26 -62.48
CA PRO A 208 -61.38 29.94 -63.06
C PRO A 208 -62.47 30.17 -61.98
N HIS A 209 -62.29 31.23 -61.20
CA HIS A 209 -63.26 31.79 -60.26
C HIS A 209 -63.56 33.23 -60.67
N VAL A 210 -64.69 33.76 -60.19
CA VAL A 210 -65.08 35.15 -60.41
C VAL A 210 -64.09 36.04 -59.65
N LEU A 211 -63.33 36.90 -60.34
CA LEU A 211 -62.41 37.82 -59.65
C LEU A 211 -63.23 38.74 -58.71
N GLY A 212 -62.72 39.01 -57.52
CA GLY A 212 -63.43 39.78 -56.49
C GLY A 212 -64.54 39.05 -55.72
N ALA A 213 -64.58 37.71 -55.70
CA ALA A 213 -65.60 36.93 -54.97
C ALA A 213 -65.46 36.92 -53.43
N SER A 214 -64.37 37.45 -52.88
CA SER A 214 -64.08 37.45 -51.43
C SER A 214 -64.56 38.73 -50.71
N ASP A 215 -65.73 39.24 -51.07
CA ASP A 215 -66.35 40.45 -50.48
C ASP A 215 -67.25 40.08 -49.26
N ASP A 216 -66.71 39.35 -48.29
CA ASP A 216 -67.29 39.34 -46.94
C ASP A 216 -66.69 40.53 -46.18
N GLY A 217 -67.50 41.54 -45.89
CA GLY A 217 -67.12 42.86 -45.36
C GLY A 217 -66.51 42.90 -43.95
N GLY A 218 -65.60 42.01 -43.61
CA GLY A 218 -64.74 42.08 -42.43
C GLY A 218 -63.31 42.46 -42.82
N ALA A 219 -62.85 43.64 -42.41
CA ALA A 219 -61.44 43.99 -42.49
C ALA A 219 -60.60 42.91 -41.76
N PRO A 220 -59.66 42.21 -42.42
CA PRO A 220 -58.76 41.29 -41.73
C PRO A 220 -57.77 42.12 -40.89
N ASP A 221 -57.75 41.87 -39.59
CA ASP A 221 -56.95 42.58 -38.59
C ASP A 221 -55.44 42.26 -38.72
N LEU A 222 -54.82 42.92 -39.70
CA LEU A 222 -53.42 42.79 -40.15
C LEU A 222 -52.37 43.18 -39.09
N LEU A 223 -52.75 43.79 -37.96
CA LEU A 223 -51.81 44.09 -36.87
C LEU A 223 -51.41 42.83 -36.11
N THR A 224 -52.35 41.88 -35.95
CA THR A 224 -52.16 40.72 -35.06
C THR A 224 -51.19 39.68 -35.61
N ASP A 225 -51.10 39.50 -36.93
CA ASP A 225 -50.26 38.44 -37.52
C ASP A 225 -48.78 38.84 -37.63
N LEU A 226 -48.47 40.14 -37.80
CA LEU A 226 -47.10 40.65 -37.70
C LEU A 226 -46.59 40.62 -36.25
N ASP A 227 -47.46 40.95 -35.30
CA ASP A 227 -47.16 40.83 -33.88
C ASP A 227 -47.02 39.37 -33.43
N ARG A 228 -47.78 38.43 -34.01
CA ARG A 228 -47.64 36.99 -33.72
C ARG A 228 -46.35 36.40 -34.28
N ALA A 229 -45.92 36.80 -35.48
CA ALA A 229 -44.63 36.38 -36.05
C ALA A 229 -43.45 37.01 -35.28
N GLY A 230 -43.54 38.31 -34.94
CA GLY A 230 -42.54 39.00 -34.11
C GLY A 230 -42.50 38.47 -32.68
N ALA A 231 -43.65 38.12 -32.09
CA ALA A 231 -43.73 37.47 -30.78
C ALA A 231 -43.22 36.03 -30.82
N SER A 232 -43.41 35.29 -31.92
CA SER A 232 -42.85 33.94 -32.08
C SER A 232 -41.33 33.98 -32.17
N VAL A 233 -40.75 34.90 -32.93
CA VAL A 233 -39.29 35.06 -33.02
C VAL A 233 -38.72 35.57 -31.69
N ARG A 234 -39.36 36.56 -31.04
CA ARG A 234 -38.95 37.02 -29.70
C ARG A 234 -39.08 35.91 -28.63
N ARG A 235 -40.11 35.07 -28.72
CA ARG A 235 -40.29 33.92 -27.83
C ARG A 235 -39.19 32.87 -28.07
N SER A 236 -38.89 32.50 -29.31
CA SER A 236 -37.81 31.56 -29.63
C SER A 236 -36.42 32.10 -29.24
N ILE A 237 -36.14 33.40 -29.42
CA ILE A 237 -34.89 34.03 -28.94
C ILE A 237 -34.83 34.02 -27.41
N SER A 238 -35.94 34.33 -26.73
CA SER A 238 -36.02 34.29 -25.26
C SER A 238 -35.90 32.87 -24.71
N GLU A 239 -36.42 31.87 -25.40
CA GLU A 239 -36.28 30.45 -25.06
C GLU A 239 -34.84 29.98 -25.26
N LEU A 240 -34.16 30.37 -26.33
CA LEU A 240 -32.74 30.08 -26.55
C LEU A 240 -31.84 30.72 -25.49
N HIS A 241 -32.08 31.99 -25.13
CA HIS A 241 -31.37 32.62 -24.01
C HIS A 241 -31.68 31.93 -22.68
N GLY A 242 -32.92 31.47 -22.47
CA GLY A 242 -33.29 30.69 -21.29
C GLY A 242 -32.57 29.34 -21.20
N VAL A 243 -32.39 28.64 -22.33
CA VAL A 243 -31.62 27.39 -22.39
C VAL A 243 -30.15 27.65 -22.13
N ILE A 244 -29.54 28.66 -22.77
CA ILE A 244 -28.14 29.04 -22.56
C ILE A 244 -27.87 29.40 -21.10
N ASP A 245 -28.76 30.18 -20.47
CA ASP A 245 -28.60 30.57 -19.06
C ASP A 245 -28.85 29.41 -18.08
N ALA A 246 -29.55 28.35 -18.50
CA ALA A 246 -29.79 27.14 -17.71
C ALA A 246 -28.58 26.17 -17.72
N VAL A 247 -27.69 26.24 -18.71
CA VAL A 247 -26.49 25.38 -18.78
C VAL A 247 -25.56 25.66 -17.59
N PRO A 248 -25.11 24.63 -16.84
CA PRO A 248 -24.21 24.78 -15.70
C PRO A 248 -22.74 25.02 -16.11
N GLY A 249 -22.48 26.03 -16.95
CA GLY A 249 -21.15 26.45 -17.37
C GLY A 249 -21.15 27.82 -18.05
N LEU A 250 -19.98 28.34 -18.42
CA LEU A 250 -19.85 29.64 -19.08
C LEU A 250 -19.94 29.44 -20.60
N VAL A 251 -21.11 29.75 -21.17
CA VAL A 251 -21.35 29.59 -22.61
C VAL A 251 -20.90 30.84 -23.37
N TRP A 252 -20.28 30.65 -24.53
CA TRP A 252 -19.88 31.71 -25.44
C TRP A 252 -20.03 31.29 -26.91
N SER A 253 -20.05 32.25 -27.83
CA SER A 253 -19.94 31.95 -29.26
C SER A 253 -18.95 32.86 -29.95
N ALA A 254 -18.29 32.34 -30.98
CA ALA A 254 -17.34 33.06 -31.81
C ALA A 254 -17.69 32.96 -33.30
N ARG A 255 -17.25 33.95 -34.06
CA ARG A 255 -17.35 33.98 -35.53
C ARG A 255 -16.37 33.01 -36.16
N VAL A 256 -16.52 32.79 -37.47
CA VAL A 256 -15.64 31.92 -38.27
C VAL A 256 -14.17 32.34 -38.20
N ASP A 257 -13.89 33.64 -37.97
CA ASP A 257 -12.54 34.18 -37.77
C ASP A 257 -12.00 34.01 -36.34
N GLY A 258 -12.72 33.30 -35.47
CA GLY A 258 -12.37 33.02 -34.08
C GLY A 258 -12.62 34.16 -33.09
N SER A 259 -13.21 35.27 -33.54
CA SER A 259 -13.53 36.41 -32.68
C SER A 259 -14.79 36.14 -31.84
N ILE A 260 -14.72 36.30 -30.52
CA ILE A 260 -15.87 36.09 -29.62
C ILE A 260 -16.93 37.16 -29.89
N GLU A 261 -18.17 36.75 -30.14
CA GLU A 261 -19.29 37.65 -30.42
C GLU A 261 -20.42 37.60 -29.39
N PHE A 262 -20.44 36.59 -28.52
CA PHE A 262 -21.45 36.44 -27.49
C PHE A 262 -20.87 35.77 -26.24
N LEU A 263 -21.30 36.24 -25.08
CA LEU A 263 -21.00 35.66 -23.78
C LEU A 263 -22.31 35.54 -22.98
N SER A 264 -22.57 34.36 -22.42
CA SER A 264 -23.72 34.15 -21.51
C SER A 264 -23.61 35.03 -20.26
N ARG A 265 -24.75 35.30 -19.59
CA ARG A 265 -24.77 36.18 -18.40
C ARG A 265 -23.87 35.70 -17.27
N ARG A 266 -23.61 34.39 -17.18
CA ARG A 266 -22.74 33.79 -16.17
C ARG A 266 -21.28 34.27 -16.27
N TRP A 267 -20.81 34.68 -17.45
CA TRP A 267 -19.46 35.23 -17.64
C TRP A 267 -19.22 36.50 -16.84
N GLY A 268 -20.19 37.42 -16.82
CA GLY A 268 -20.09 38.67 -16.06
C GLY A 268 -20.00 38.41 -14.54
N GLY A 269 -20.77 37.43 -14.06
CA GLY A 269 -20.74 37.02 -12.65
C GLY A 269 -19.44 36.32 -12.24
N TYR A 270 -18.87 35.48 -13.12
CA TYR A 270 -17.64 34.75 -12.81
C TYR A 270 -16.38 35.63 -12.89
N SER A 271 -16.18 36.33 -14.01
CA SER A 271 -14.95 37.08 -14.28
C SER A 271 -14.93 38.48 -13.64
N GLY A 272 -16.10 39.04 -13.35
CA GLY A 272 -16.24 40.44 -12.90
C GLY A 272 -15.89 41.48 -13.97
N LYS A 273 -15.65 41.06 -15.22
CA LYS A 273 -15.29 41.93 -16.35
C LYS A 273 -16.50 42.33 -17.18
N ALA A 274 -16.43 43.50 -17.81
CA ALA A 274 -17.43 43.92 -18.77
C ALA A 274 -17.33 43.09 -20.07
N GLU A 275 -18.47 42.73 -20.66
CA GLU A 275 -18.54 41.93 -21.89
C GLU A 275 -17.66 42.51 -23.02
N ALA A 276 -17.67 43.84 -23.18
CA ALA A 276 -16.88 44.55 -24.19
C ALA A 276 -15.35 44.35 -24.08
N GLU A 277 -14.84 43.94 -22.90
CA GLU A 277 -13.42 43.63 -22.68
C GLU A 277 -13.05 42.23 -23.18
N LEU A 278 -14.02 41.34 -23.30
CA LEU A 278 -13.82 39.94 -23.66
C LEU A 278 -14.24 39.63 -25.10
N LEU A 279 -15.07 40.48 -25.72
CA LEU A 279 -15.45 40.38 -27.13
C LEU A 279 -14.26 40.48 -28.08
N GLY A 280 -14.42 39.89 -29.25
CA GLY A 280 -13.41 39.80 -30.29
C GLY A 280 -12.26 38.87 -29.88
N TRP A 281 -11.04 39.30 -30.16
CA TRP A 281 -9.82 38.61 -29.73
C TRP A 281 -9.25 39.19 -28.41
N ARG A 282 -9.96 40.12 -27.75
CA ARG A 282 -9.43 40.89 -26.62
C ARG A 282 -9.13 40.03 -25.39
N TRP A 283 -9.88 38.94 -25.21
CA TRP A 283 -9.63 37.94 -24.17
C TRP A 283 -8.16 37.44 -24.15
N THR A 284 -7.50 37.35 -25.31
CA THR A 284 -6.07 36.95 -25.42
C THR A 284 -5.10 37.93 -24.76
N THR A 285 -5.48 39.21 -24.65
CA THR A 285 -4.65 40.27 -24.07
C THR A 285 -5.04 40.59 -22.62
N THR A 286 -6.22 40.18 -22.19
CA THR A 286 -6.71 40.33 -20.81
C THR A 286 -6.02 39.38 -19.84
N ASP A 287 -6.17 39.60 -18.53
CA ASP A 287 -5.78 38.68 -17.44
C ASP A 287 -6.82 37.58 -17.17
N LEU A 288 -7.73 37.31 -18.12
CA LEU A 288 -8.75 36.27 -17.98
C LEU A 288 -8.12 34.87 -17.92
N ILE A 289 -7.14 34.59 -18.78
CA ILE A 289 -6.42 33.32 -18.80
C ILE A 289 -5.08 33.49 -18.08
N HIS A 290 -4.71 32.50 -17.26
CA HIS A 290 -3.43 32.47 -16.57
C HIS A 290 -2.26 32.67 -17.55
N PRO A 291 -1.25 33.50 -17.22
CA PRO A 291 -0.15 33.84 -18.14
C PRO A 291 0.52 32.63 -18.79
N ASP A 292 0.77 31.57 -18.02
CA ASP A 292 1.43 30.35 -18.50
C ASP A 292 0.58 29.54 -19.50
N ASP A 293 -0.74 29.60 -19.40
CA ASP A 293 -1.64 28.79 -20.22
C ASP A 293 -1.98 29.51 -21.54
N ARG A 294 -1.92 30.84 -21.55
CA ARG A 294 -2.37 31.71 -22.64
C ARG A 294 -1.81 31.33 -24.01
N ALA A 295 -0.51 31.08 -24.11
CA ALA A 295 0.12 30.74 -25.38
C ALA A 295 -0.44 29.44 -25.96
N SER A 296 -0.57 28.41 -25.10
CA SER A 296 -1.14 27.11 -25.49
C SER A 296 -2.60 27.23 -25.89
N VAL A 297 -3.41 28.00 -25.15
CA VAL A 297 -4.83 28.21 -25.50
C VAL A 297 -4.97 28.88 -26.88
N ILE A 298 -4.16 29.89 -27.17
CA ILE A 298 -4.20 30.59 -28.47
C ILE A 298 -3.78 29.67 -29.61
N GLU A 299 -2.73 28.87 -29.40
CA GLU A 299 -2.25 27.89 -30.38
C GLU A 299 -3.33 26.85 -30.70
N THR A 300 -3.89 26.20 -29.67
CA THR A 300 -4.97 25.23 -29.84
C THR A 300 -6.21 25.85 -30.46
N TRP A 301 -6.59 27.08 -30.08
CA TRP A 301 -7.72 27.76 -30.68
C TRP A 301 -7.49 28.03 -32.18
N THR A 302 -6.29 28.46 -32.55
CA THR A 302 -5.92 28.70 -33.95
C THR A 302 -5.94 27.41 -34.77
N GLU A 303 -5.53 26.28 -34.18
CA GLU A 303 -5.59 24.96 -34.83
C GLU A 303 -7.05 24.51 -35.05
N LEU A 304 -7.94 24.70 -34.07
CA LEU A 304 -9.36 24.39 -34.22
C LEU A 304 -10.00 25.23 -35.33
N LEU A 305 -9.67 26.52 -35.41
CA LEU A 305 -10.12 27.39 -36.51
C LEU A 305 -9.63 26.90 -37.88
N ALA A 306 -8.37 26.46 -37.97
CA ALA A 306 -7.79 25.97 -39.22
C ALA A 306 -8.35 24.61 -39.67
N THR A 307 -8.71 23.75 -38.72
CA THR A 307 -9.22 22.40 -39.01
C THR A 307 -10.74 22.34 -39.17
N GLY A 308 -11.47 23.30 -38.59
CA GLY A 308 -12.93 23.31 -38.59
C GLY A 308 -13.56 22.17 -37.79
N LYS A 309 -12.79 21.52 -36.90
CA LYS A 309 -13.25 20.39 -36.07
C LYS A 309 -13.55 20.82 -34.65
N GLU A 310 -14.47 20.11 -34.01
CA GLU A 310 -14.68 20.25 -32.56
C GLU A 310 -13.43 19.85 -31.78
N GLY A 311 -13.28 20.43 -30.60
CA GLY A 311 -12.14 20.17 -29.73
C GLY A 311 -12.41 20.60 -28.30
N HIS A 312 -11.44 20.36 -27.44
CA HIS A 312 -11.45 20.86 -26.08
C HIS A 312 -10.04 21.24 -25.64
N LEU A 313 -9.97 22.11 -24.65
CA LEU A 313 -8.72 22.54 -24.01
C LEU A 313 -8.98 22.81 -22.54
N GLU A 314 -7.92 22.81 -21.73
CA GLU A 314 -7.99 23.14 -20.31
C GLU A 314 -7.16 24.39 -20.06
N ALA A 315 -7.73 25.33 -19.30
CA ALA A 315 -7.03 26.56 -18.95
C ALA A 315 -7.49 27.07 -17.59
N ARG A 316 -6.58 27.77 -16.91
CA ARG A 316 -6.93 28.47 -15.67
C ARG A 316 -7.57 29.81 -16.00
N LEU A 317 -8.85 29.96 -15.63
CA LEU A 317 -9.61 31.20 -15.79
C LEU A 317 -9.68 31.99 -14.48
N ARG A 318 -9.48 33.30 -14.58
CA ARG A 318 -9.50 34.21 -13.44
C ARG A 318 -10.93 34.57 -13.04
N ARG A 319 -11.22 34.37 -11.76
CA ARG A 319 -12.47 34.76 -11.10
C ARG A 319 -12.42 36.23 -10.66
N ALA A 320 -13.59 36.82 -10.38
CA ALA A 320 -13.74 38.22 -9.99
C ALA A 320 -12.92 38.64 -8.75
N ASP A 321 -12.64 37.71 -7.83
CA ASP A 321 -11.79 37.92 -6.64
C ASP A 321 -10.28 37.83 -6.93
N GLY A 322 -9.91 37.52 -8.18
CA GLY A 322 -8.53 37.41 -8.62
C GLY A 322 -7.93 36.02 -8.52
N ALA A 323 -8.64 35.03 -7.98
CA ALA A 323 -8.18 33.65 -7.96
C ALA A 323 -8.31 33.00 -9.35
N TYR A 324 -7.37 32.13 -9.70
CA TYR A 324 -7.46 31.30 -10.91
C TYR A 324 -8.04 29.93 -10.56
N ARG A 325 -8.94 29.42 -11.40
CA ARG A 325 -9.52 28.06 -11.30
C ARG A 325 -9.42 27.35 -12.63
N TRP A 326 -9.26 26.04 -12.61
CA TRP A 326 -9.21 25.21 -13.82
C TRP A 326 -10.58 25.10 -14.50
N PHE A 327 -10.62 25.34 -15.81
CA PHE A 327 -11.80 25.13 -16.66
C PHE A 327 -11.48 24.17 -17.80
N GLN A 328 -12.43 23.30 -18.11
CA GLN A 328 -12.47 22.56 -19.37
C GLN A 328 -13.33 23.36 -20.36
N ILE A 329 -12.71 23.76 -21.46
CA ILE A 329 -13.30 24.58 -22.52
C ILE A 329 -13.58 23.63 -23.69
N GLN A 330 -14.85 23.28 -23.90
CA GLN A 330 -15.29 22.51 -25.07
C GLN A 330 -15.74 23.45 -26.16
N VAL A 331 -15.29 23.24 -27.39
CA VAL A 331 -15.61 24.12 -28.53
C VAL A 331 -16.08 23.29 -29.72
N VAL A 332 -17.25 23.64 -30.24
CA VAL A 332 -17.96 22.90 -31.29
C VAL A 332 -18.33 23.84 -32.44
N PRO A 333 -18.05 23.47 -33.70
CA PRO A 333 -18.46 24.26 -34.86
C PRO A 333 -19.93 24.00 -35.20
N LEU A 334 -20.65 25.07 -35.52
CA LEU A 334 -21.94 25.01 -36.20
C LEU A 334 -21.69 25.02 -37.71
N LEU A 335 -22.09 23.95 -38.39
CA LEU A 335 -21.91 23.77 -39.82
C LEU A 335 -23.18 24.12 -40.61
N ASP A 336 -23.02 24.60 -41.85
CA ASP A 336 -24.13 24.72 -42.80
C ASP A 336 -24.38 23.42 -43.57
N ASP A 337 -25.38 23.43 -44.47
CA ASP A 337 -25.75 22.28 -45.31
C ASP A 337 -24.63 21.83 -46.28
N ARG A 338 -23.57 22.64 -46.43
CA ARG A 338 -22.40 22.34 -47.27
C ARG A 338 -21.22 21.83 -46.46
N GLY A 339 -21.34 21.78 -45.13
CA GLY A 339 -20.29 21.36 -44.20
C GLY A 339 -19.29 22.47 -43.87
N GLU A 340 -19.57 23.73 -44.21
CA GLU A 340 -18.72 24.87 -43.89
C GLU A 340 -19.06 25.43 -42.50
N VAL A 341 -18.04 25.88 -41.76
CA VAL A 341 -18.24 26.45 -40.42
C VAL A 341 -18.89 27.83 -40.51
N VAL A 342 -20.04 27.98 -39.87
CA VAL A 342 -20.81 29.24 -39.82
C VAL A 342 -20.59 29.99 -38.51
N LYS A 343 -20.35 29.24 -37.42
CA LYS A 343 -20.17 29.79 -36.07
C LYS A 343 -19.46 28.76 -35.18
N TRP A 344 -18.86 29.22 -34.09
CA TRP A 344 -18.33 28.37 -33.03
C TRP A 344 -19.10 28.58 -31.74
N TRP A 345 -19.37 27.49 -31.03
CA TRP A 345 -19.94 27.50 -29.68
C TRP A 345 -18.96 26.93 -28.69
N GLY A 346 -18.79 27.61 -27.56
CA GLY A 346 -17.95 27.17 -26.46
C GLY A 346 -18.71 27.02 -25.15
N LEU A 347 -18.30 26.03 -24.37
CA LEU A 347 -18.78 25.79 -23.01
C LEU A 347 -17.58 25.61 -22.09
N ASP A 348 -17.47 26.51 -21.10
CA ASP A 348 -16.40 26.43 -20.10
C ASP A 348 -17.00 25.87 -18.79
N SER A 349 -16.56 24.68 -18.44
CA SER A 349 -16.97 23.99 -17.21
C SER A 349 -15.88 24.11 -16.15
N ASP A 350 -16.23 24.56 -14.95
CA ASP A 350 -15.30 24.61 -13.81
C ASP A 350 -14.96 23.18 -13.37
N ILE A 351 -13.69 22.82 -13.51
CA ILE A 351 -13.16 21.49 -13.17
C ILE A 351 -12.16 21.55 -12.01
N GLU A 352 -12.10 22.66 -11.27
CA GLU A 352 -11.14 22.84 -10.18
C GLU A 352 -11.26 21.73 -9.14
N ASP A 353 -12.49 21.42 -8.70
CA ASP A 353 -12.73 20.38 -7.69
C ASP A 353 -12.32 18.99 -8.22
N GLN A 354 -12.52 18.74 -9.52
CA GLN A 354 -12.08 17.53 -10.19
C GLN A 354 -10.55 17.45 -10.29
N LYS A 355 -9.88 18.54 -10.66
CA LYS A 355 -8.41 18.63 -10.74
C LYS A 355 -7.78 18.41 -9.37
N GLN A 356 -8.29 19.06 -8.34
CA GLN A 356 -7.82 18.87 -6.97
C GLN A 356 -8.05 17.45 -6.44
N ALA A 357 -9.14 16.77 -6.85
CA ALA A 357 -9.38 15.38 -6.51
C ALA A 357 -8.40 14.44 -7.25
N GLN A 358 -8.14 14.69 -8.54
CA GLN A 358 -7.17 13.93 -9.33
C GLN A 358 -5.75 14.07 -8.79
N GLU A 359 -5.32 15.28 -8.46
CA GLU A 359 -3.99 15.52 -7.86
C GLU A 359 -3.85 14.86 -6.49
N ARG A 360 -4.91 14.87 -5.67
CA ARG A 360 -4.93 14.13 -4.39
C ARG A 360 -4.75 12.64 -4.60
N ILE A 361 -5.53 12.03 -5.49
CA ILE A 361 -5.44 10.60 -5.79
C ILE A 361 -4.06 10.25 -6.36
N ALA A 362 -3.55 11.05 -7.30
CA ALA A 362 -2.23 10.83 -7.89
C ALA A 362 -1.10 10.98 -6.84
N GLY A 363 -1.24 11.94 -5.92
CA GLY A 363 -0.32 12.13 -4.80
C GLY A 363 -0.34 10.93 -3.83
N GLU A 364 -1.53 10.46 -3.43
CA GLU A 364 -1.69 9.29 -2.57
C GLU A 364 -1.16 8.01 -3.25
N GLN A 365 -1.47 7.79 -4.54
CA GLN A 365 -0.94 6.67 -5.32
C GLN A 365 0.59 6.69 -5.39
N ARG A 366 1.19 7.87 -5.61
CA ARG A 366 2.66 8.02 -5.61
C ARG A 366 3.27 7.63 -4.27
N LEU A 367 2.66 8.00 -3.15
CA LEU A 367 3.12 7.60 -1.82
C LEU A 367 3.04 6.08 -1.60
N LEU A 368 1.95 5.45 -2.02
CA LEU A 368 1.80 3.99 -1.94
C LEU A 368 2.81 3.27 -2.84
N GLU A 369 3.10 3.81 -4.03
CA GLU A 369 4.15 3.29 -4.92
C GLU A 369 5.55 3.42 -4.29
N MET A 370 5.88 4.55 -3.67
CA MET A 370 7.15 4.76 -2.98
C MET A 370 7.32 3.75 -1.83
N ILE A 371 6.27 3.55 -1.02
CA ILE A 371 6.25 2.52 0.01
C ILE A 371 6.52 1.16 -0.64
N THR A 372 5.75 0.77 -1.65
CA THR A 372 5.87 -0.54 -2.30
C THR A 372 7.27 -0.78 -2.88
N ARG A 373 7.89 0.24 -3.49
CA ARG A 373 9.25 0.17 -4.04
C ARG A 373 10.36 0.12 -2.98
N GLY A 374 10.03 0.36 -1.71
CA GLY A 374 11.02 0.40 -0.63
C GLY A 374 11.88 1.66 -0.68
N GLU A 375 11.32 2.80 -1.10
CA GLU A 375 12.03 4.07 -1.01
C GLU A 375 12.30 4.48 0.46
N PRO A 376 13.33 5.30 0.72
CA PRO A 376 13.67 5.71 2.08
C PRO A 376 12.47 6.34 2.79
N THR A 377 12.26 5.97 4.06
CA THR A 377 11.16 6.48 4.89
C THR A 377 11.13 8.00 4.88
N SER A 378 12.27 8.68 4.99
CA SER A 378 12.36 10.15 4.92
C SER A 378 11.72 10.74 3.66
N ALA A 379 11.95 10.16 2.49
CA ALA A 379 11.36 10.61 1.23
C ALA A 379 9.83 10.45 1.22
N ILE A 380 9.33 9.34 1.78
CA ILE A 380 7.89 9.09 1.91
C ILE A 380 7.27 10.13 2.87
N LEU A 381 7.88 10.36 4.04
CA LEU A 381 7.39 11.34 5.02
C LEU A 381 7.37 12.76 4.43
N GLU A 382 8.42 13.17 3.72
CA GLU A 382 8.45 14.46 3.01
C GLU A 382 7.36 14.54 1.92
N GLY A 383 7.12 13.44 1.19
CA GLY A 383 6.04 13.36 0.21
C GLY A 383 4.66 13.57 0.85
N VAL A 384 4.40 12.98 2.01
CA VAL A 384 3.16 13.18 2.77
C VAL A 384 3.03 14.64 3.20
N VAL A 385 4.10 15.25 3.71
CA VAL A 385 4.11 16.67 4.09
C VAL A 385 3.76 17.55 2.88
N ARG A 386 4.37 17.32 1.71
CA ARG A 386 4.05 18.08 0.49
C ARG A 386 2.61 17.91 0.04
N LEU A 387 2.04 16.71 0.20
CA LEU A 387 0.64 16.45 -0.11
C LEU A 387 -0.30 17.29 0.75
N VAL A 388 0.00 17.42 2.05
CA VAL A 388 -0.79 18.26 2.96
C VAL A 388 -0.64 19.74 2.64
N GLU A 389 0.59 20.20 2.42
CA GLU A 389 0.88 21.61 2.09
C GLU A 389 0.31 22.04 0.74
N GLY A 390 0.19 21.11 -0.22
CA GLY A 390 -0.45 21.36 -1.52
C GLY A 390 -1.98 21.29 -1.50
N ALA A 391 -2.60 20.63 -0.51
CA ALA A 391 -4.04 20.41 -0.47
C ALA A 391 -4.86 21.65 -0.07
N ALA A 392 -4.25 22.60 0.66
CA ALA A 392 -4.87 23.87 1.03
C ALA A 392 -3.84 24.97 1.24
N ASN A 393 -4.10 26.14 0.64
CA ASN A 393 -3.23 27.31 0.79
C ASN A 393 -3.10 27.72 2.26
N GLY A 394 -1.86 27.94 2.71
CA GLY A 394 -1.56 28.44 4.05
C GLY A 394 -1.44 27.36 5.14
N LEU A 395 -1.56 26.07 4.80
CA LEU A 395 -1.24 24.98 5.72
C LEU A 395 0.23 24.56 5.60
N ARG A 396 0.83 24.29 6.75
CA ARG A 396 2.16 23.70 6.89
C ARG A 396 2.04 22.40 7.67
N ALA A 397 2.93 21.44 7.44
CA ALA A 397 2.88 20.16 8.14
C ALA A 397 4.26 19.74 8.69
N SER A 398 4.22 18.97 9.78
CA SER A 398 5.39 18.31 10.36
C SER A 398 5.05 16.89 10.81
N ILE A 399 5.99 15.98 10.66
CA ILE A 399 5.95 14.64 11.26
C ILE A 399 7.06 14.55 12.28
N LEU A 400 6.70 14.15 13.51
CA LEU A 400 7.65 13.87 14.58
C LEU A 400 7.54 12.38 14.95
N LEU A 401 8.67 11.69 15.07
CA LEU A 401 8.72 10.27 15.44
C LEU A 401 9.10 10.09 16.90
N LEU A 402 8.59 9.04 17.52
CA LEU A 402 8.98 8.67 18.87
C LEU A 402 10.46 8.25 18.91
N ASP A 403 11.21 8.74 19.90
CA ASP A 403 12.58 8.29 20.12
C ASP A 403 12.66 6.84 20.65
N GLU A 404 13.85 6.25 20.62
CA GLU A 404 14.05 4.85 21.08
C GLU A 404 13.71 4.64 22.56
N ASN A 405 13.79 5.70 23.38
CA ASN A 405 13.50 5.65 24.81
C ASN A 405 12.00 5.82 25.13
N GLY A 406 11.18 6.23 24.15
CA GLY A 406 9.77 6.51 24.32
C GLY A 406 9.46 7.78 25.12
N LEU A 407 10.42 8.71 25.25
CA LEU A 407 10.31 9.89 26.11
C LEU A 407 10.13 11.19 25.33
N THR A 408 10.70 11.27 24.14
CA THR A 408 10.67 12.50 23.33
C THR A 408 10.27 12.23 21.88
N LEU A 409 9.78 13.28 21.22
CA LEU A 409 9.46 13.28 19.80
C LEU A 409 10.59 13.96 19.03
N ARG A 410 11.09 13.29 18.00
CA ARG A 410 12.17 13.75 17.12
C ARG A 410 11.64 14.20 15.78
N HIS A 411 12.21 15.28 15.25
CA HIS A 411 11.84 15.77 13.94
C HIS A 411 12.17 14.73 12.86
N ALA A 412 11.19 14.40 12.02
CA ALA A 412 11.37 13.44 10.93
C ALA A 412 11.12 14.03 9.54
N ALA A 413 10.09 14.88 9.39
CA ALA A 413 9.86 15.58 8.13
C ALA A 413 9.09 16.89 8.33
N ALA A 414 9.55 17.93 7.64
CA ALA A 414 8.84 19.18 7.39
C ALA A 414 9.46 19.83 6.14
N VAL A 415 8.65 20.46 5.31
CA VAL A 415 9.12 21.03 4.02
C VAL A 415 9.04 22.55 4.03
N SER A 416 7.88 23.12 4.40
CA SER A 416 7.68 24.58 4.39
C SER A 416 7.77 25.22 5.78
N LEU A 417 8.01 24.45 6.84
CA LEU A 417 8.24 25.01 8.18
C LEU A 417 9.66 25.60 8.28
N PRO A 418 9.82 26.77 8.93
CA PRO A 418 11.14 27.36 9.13
C PRO A 418 12.05 26.46 9.98
N GLN A 419 13.33 26.38 9.62
CA GLN A 419 14.32 25.55 10.31
C GLN A 419 14.41 25.86 11.80
N SER A 420 14.39 27.14 12.18
CA SER A 420 14.38 27.57 13.58
C SER A 420 13.20 27.03 14.38
N TYR A 421 12.05 26.82 13.73
CA TYR A 421 10.88 26.22 14.36
C TYR A 421 11.02 24.70 14.46
N THR A 422 11.49 24.01 13.41
CA THR A 422 11.71 22.56 13.43
C THR A 422 12.76 22.17 14.47
N ASP A 423 13.83 22.96 14.62
CA ASP A 423 14.87 22.76 15.63
C ASP A 423 14.33 22.93 17.05
N ALA A 424 13.37 23.84 17.25
CA ALA A 424 12.78 24.07 18.56
C ALA A 424 11.85 22.91 18.98
N ILE A 425 11.14 22.31 18.04
CA ILE A 425 10.23 21.18 18.32
C ILE A 425 10.94 19.81 18.29
N ASP A 426 12.18 19.73 17.81
CA ASP A 426 12.99 18.51 17.90
C ASP A 426 13.37 18.20 19.36
N GLY A 427 13.02 17.00 19.83
CA GLY A 427 13.15 16.63 21.24
C GLY A 427 11.99 17.13 22.11
N ALA A 428 10.82 17.41 21.52
CA ALA A 428 9.62 17.75 22.27
C ALA A 428 9.27 16.62 23.26
N ALA A 429 9.05 17.00 24.53
CA ALA A 429 8.65 16.04 25.57
C ALA A 429 7.23 15.51 25.32
N ILE A 430 6.90 14.37 25.92
CA ILE A 430 5.54 13.81 25.91
C ILE A 430 4.91 14.06 27.28
N GLY A 431 3.70 14.62 27.31
CA GLY A 431 3.01 14.94 28.56
C GLY A 431 1.75 15.77 28.36
N PRO A 432 0.99 16.04 29.44
CA PRO A 432 -0.30 16.74 29.38
C PRO A 432 -0.21 18.20 28.92
N ASP A 433 0.94 18.84 29.13
CA ASP A 433 1.22 20.26 28.82
C ASP A 433 2.34 20.41 27.77
N ALA A 434 2.53 19.41 26.91
CA ALA A 434 3.67 19.32 26.01
C ALA A 434 3.39 19.89 24.60
N PHE A 435 2.60 20.96 24.51
CA PHE A 435 2.13 21.57 23.24
C PHE A 435 1.34 20.55 22.39
N SER A 436 1.01 20.86 21.12
CA SER A 436 0.08 20.04 20.33
C SER A 436 0.55 18.58 20.15
N CYS A 437 1.75 18.37 19.59
CA CYS A 437 2.25 17.02 19.25
C CYS A 437 2.50 16.14 20.49
N GLY A 438 3.20 16.68 21.51
CA GLY A 438 3.52 15.93 22.72
C GLY A 438 2.27 15.56 23.53
N THR A 439 1.28 16.45 23.56
CA THR A 439 0.00 16.20 24.25
C THR A 439 -0.87 15.21 23.47
N ALA A 440 -0.89 15.30 22.13
CA ALA A 440 -1.65 14.37 21.28
C ALA A 440 -1.16 12.91 21.46
N VAL A 441 0.16 12.73 21.53
CA VAL A 441 0.77 11.42 21.81
C VAL A 441 0.43 10.92 23.22
N TRP A 442 0.50 11.79 24.22
CA TRP A 442 0.18 11.43 25.61
C TRP A 442 -1.30 11.03 25.79
N ARG A 443 -2.22 11.79 25.19
CA ARG A 443 -3.67 11.52 25.27
C ARG A 443 -4.14 10.43 24.32
N ARG A 444 -3.37 10.13 23.27
CA ARG A 444 -3.76 9.25 22.15
C ARG A 444 -5.02 9.73 21.42
N GLU A 445 -5.20 11.04 21.31
CA GLU A 445 -6.33 11.67 20.62
C GLU A 445 -5.90 12.94 19.87
N LEU A 446 -6.77 13.45 19.01
CA LEU A 446 -6.57 14.74 18.33
C LEU A 446 -6.49 15.88 19.34
N VAL A 447 -5.42 16.66 19.26
CA VAL A 447 -5.29 17.93 20.01
C VAL A 447 -5.39 19.09 19.05
N VAL A 448 -6.27 20.05 19.34
CA VAL A 448 -6.51 21.25 18.53
C VAL A 448 -6.19 22.49 19.36
N ILE A 449 -5.33 23.35 18.83
CA ILE A 449 -5.03 24.69 19.32
C ILE A 449 -5.53 25.68 18.27
N ALA A 450 -6.71 26.26 18.50
CA ALA A 450 -7.38 27.15 17.55
C ALA A 450 -6.70 28.53 17.43
N ASP A 451 -6.07 29.00 18.51
CA ASP A 451 -5.18 30.16 18.49
C ASP A 451 -4.03 30.00 19.49
N ILE A 452 -2.81 29.86 18.98
CA ILE A 452 -1.56 29.69 19.73
C ILE A 452 -1.29 30.91 20.63
N GLU A 453 -1.76 32.09 20.26
CA GLU A 453 -1.57 33.32 21.03
C GLU A 453 -2.27 33.26 22.39
N THR A 454 -3.49 32.68 22.42
CA THR A 454 -4.34 32.67 23.62
C THR A 454 -4.35 31.33 24.34
N ASP A 455 -4.10 30.23 23.65
CA ASP A 455 -4.25 28.89 24.21
C ASP A 455 -3.16 28.56 25.26
N PRO A 456 -3.52 28.01 26.43
CA PRO A 456 -2.57 27.61 27.47
C PRO A 456 -1.54 26.56 27.02
N LEU A 457 -1.95 25.57 26.20
CA LEU A 457 -1.04 24.56 25.66
C LEU A 457 0.01 25.18 24.74
N GLY A 458 -0.31 26.35 24.16
CA GLY A 458 0.58 27.12 23.31
C GLY A 458 1.81 27.70 24.02
N ALA A 459 1.78 27.83 25.35
CA ALA A 459 2.72 28.67 26.10
C ALA A 459 4.21 28.38 25.82
N ARG A 460 4.60 27.11 25.69
CA ARG A 460 6.00 26.70 25.50
C ARG A 460 6.60 27.14 24.16
N PHE A 461 5.82 27.10 23.08
CA PHE A 461 6.29 27.40 21.72
C PHE A 461 5.65 28.65 21.11
N ARG A 462 4.82 29.38 21.85
CA ARG A 462 4.08 30.56 21.39
C ARG A 462 4.98 31.60 20.73
N ALA A 463 6.05 32.01 21.41
CA ALA A 463 6.92 33.08 20.92
C ALA A 463 7.53 32.75 19.55
N ILE A 464 8.01 31.51 19.38
CA ILE A 464 8.64 31.08 18.13
C ILE A 464 7.61 30.78 17.03
N ALA A 465 6.44 30.22 17.38
CA ALA A 465 5.34 30.00 16.44
C ALA A 465 4.84 31.32 15.83
N LEU A 466 4.57 32.32 16.68
CA LEU A 466 4.08 33.64 16.26
C LEU A 466 5.12 34.39 15.43
N ALA A 467 6.41 34.29 15.76
CA ALA A 467 7.49 34.88 14.97
C ALA A 467 7.55 34.38 13.52
N HIS A 468 7.03 33.18 13.26
CA HIS A 468 6.95 32.57 11.93
C HIS A 468 5.55 32.61 11.31
N GLY A 469 4.64 33.39 11.90
CA GLY A 469 3.28 33.59 11.43
C GLY A 469 2.36 32.39 11.65
N LEU A 470 2.73 31.43 12.50
CA LEU A 470 1.86 30.30 12.85
C LEU A 470 0.88 30.73 13.93
N ARG A 471 -0.43 30.59 13.65
CA ARG A 471 -1.51 31.05 14.54
C ARG A 471 -2.36 29.92 15.10
N ALA A 472 -2.51 28.80 14.40
CA ALA A 472 -3.22 27.64 14.89
C ALA A 472 -2.44 26.36 14.59
N CYS A 473 -2.64 25.32 15.39
CA CYS A 473 -2.10 23.99 15.08
C CYS A 473 -2.99 22.88 15.62
N TRP A 474 -2.95 21.73 14.96
CA TRP A 474 -3.59 20.52 15.47
C TRP A 474 -2.73 19.31 15.15
N SER A 475 -2.79 18.31 16.02
CA SER A 475 -1.91 17.16 15.93
C SER A 475 -2.64 15.86 16.26
N LEU A 476 -2.39 14.84 15.46
CA LEU A 476 -2.94 13.51 15.62
C LEU A 476 -1.80 12.53 15.95
N PRO A 477 -1.97 11.65 16.95
CA PRO A 477 -0.96 10.63 17.24
C PRO A 477 -0.94 9.60 16.12
N MET A 478 0.27 9.23 15.70
CA MET A 478 0.50 8.13 14.79
C MET A 478 0.57 6.84 15.59
N LEU A 479 -0.34 5.92 15.32
CA LEU A 479 -0.39 4.60 15.96
C LEU A 479 -0.04 3.51 14.95
N SER A 480 0.65 2.47 15.41
CA SER A 480 0.86 1.22 14.66
C SER A 480 -0.42 0.38 14.63
N SER A 481 -0.42 -0.66 13.80
CA SER A 481 -1.52 -1.64 13.70
C SER A 481 -1.90 -2.30 15.04
N ASP A 482 -0.97 -2.39 16.00
CA ASP A 482 -1.18 -2.93 17.34
C ASP A 482 -1.37 -1.87 18.44
N GLY A 483 -1.54 -0.61 18.06
CA GLY A 483 -1.88 0.48 18.98
C GLY A 483 -0.69 1.03 19.79
N ARG A 484 0.55 0.75 19.39
CA ARG A 484 1.75 1.43 19.90
C ARG A 484 1.87 2.82 19.25
N VAL A 485 2.42 3.77 19.99
CA VAL A 485 2.69 5.12 19.49
C VAL A 485 3.94 5.08 18.62
N LEU A 486 3.85 5.59 17.40
CA LEU A 486 4.96 5.77 16.46
C LEU A 486 5.46 7.22 16.42
N GLY A 487 4.60 8.19 16.73
CA GLY A 487 4.91 9.60 16.59
C GLY A 487 3.66 10.49 16.60
N ALA A 488 3.79 11.69 16.05
CA ALA A 488 2.71 12.66 15.88
C ALA A 488 2.77 13.31 14.49
N PHE A 489 1.60 13.51 13.88
CA PHE A 489 1.43 14.33 12.69
C PHE A 489 0.85 15.68 13.11
N GLY A 490 1.55 16.77 12.81
CA GLY A 490 1.12 18.14 13.10
C GLY A 490 0.79 18.93 11.83
N ILE A 491 -0.30 19.70 11.86
CA ILE A 491 -0.65 20.70 10.85
C ILE A 491 -0.70 22.07 11.52
N TYR A 492 -0.25 23.10 10.81
CA TYR A 492 -0.18 24.48 11.26
C TYR A 492 -0.86 25.40 10.25
N ALA A 493 -1.61 26.39 10.73
CA ALA A 493 -2.23 27.42 9.91
C ALA A 493 -1.71 28.81 10.28
N THR A 494 -1.72 29.72 9.29
CA THR A 494 -1.25 31.10 9.47
C THR A 494 -2.28 32.05 10.07
N GLU A 495 -3.52 31.58 10.25
CA GLU A 495 -4.64 32.34 10.82
C GLU A 495 -5.29 31.55 11.97
N PRO A 496 -5.86 32.22 12.99
CA PRO A 496 -6.64 31.56 14.02
C PRO A 496 -7.83 30.82 13.42
N ARG A 497 -7.85 29.49 13.54
CA ARG A 497 -8.94 28.66 13.01
C ARG A 497 -9.00 27.29 13.66
N THR A 498 -10.19 26.71 13.67
CA THR A 498 -10.39 25.28 13.91
C THR A 498 -10.34 24.50 12.58
N PRO A 499 -9.87 23.24 12.59
CA PRO A 499 -9.87 22.42 11.38
C PRO A 499 -11.30 22.18 10.89
N ALA A 500 -11.53 22.41 9.60
CA ALA A 500 -12.77 22.04 8.93
C ALA A 500 -12.78 20.52 8.65
N LYS A 501 -13.94 19.97 8.30
CA LYS A 501 -14.07 18.54 7.99
C LYS A 501 -13.04 18.04 6.95
N PRO A 502 -12.76 18.75 5.84
CA PRO A 502 -11.74 18.31 4.89
C PRO A 502 -10.32 18.28 5.46
N ASP A 503 -9.99 19.16 6.41
CA ASP A 503 -8.68 19.19 7.07
C ASP A 503 -8.47 17.96 7.96
N LEU A 504 -9.53 17.55 8.68
CA LEU A 504 -9.53 16.37 9.53
C LEU A 504 -9.42 15.09 8.70
N GLU A 505 -10.21 14.99 7.63
CA GLU A 505 -10.15 13.84 6.71
C GLU A 505 -8.77 13.72 6.06
N LEU A 506 -8.14 14.83 5.69
CA LEU A 506 -6.77 14.85 5.17
C LEU A 506 -5.75 14.41 6.22
N LEU A 507 -5.83 14.97 7.44
CA LEU A 507 -4.95 14.63 8.54
C LEU A 507 -5.02 13.13 8.88
N GLU A 508 -6.22 12.56 9.00
CA GLU A 508 -6.42 11.14 9.30
C GLU A 508 -5.81 10.24 8.22
N ARG A 509 -6.09 10.51 6.93
CA ARG A 509 -5.52 9.75 5.82
C ARG A 509 -4.00 9.83 5.76
N CYS A 510 -3.45 11.04 5.86
CA CYS A 510 -1.99 11.24 5.84
C CYS A 510 -1.33 10.58 7.06
N THR A 511 -1.93 10.69 8.25
CA THR A 511 -1.44 10.01 9.47
C THR A 511 -1.42 8.50 9.27
N HIS A 512 -2.47 7.92 8.68
CA HIS A 512 -2.55 6.48 8.41
C HIS A 512 -1.44 5.99 7.44
N VAL A 513 -1.25 6.68 6.32
CA VAL A 513 -0.17 6.35 5.35
C VAL A 513 1.20 6.48 6.01
N THR A 514 1.39 7.52 6.82
CA THR A 514 2.63 7.76 7.56
C THR A 514 2.91 6.64 8.57
N SER A 515 1.89 6.22 9.33
CA SER A 515 1.98 5.07 10.25
C SER A 515 2.42 3.80 9.53
N ILE A 516 1.83 3.48 8.38
CA ILE A 516 2.19 2.29 7.59
C ILE A 516 3.67 2.35 7.15
N ALA A 517 4.11 3.49 6.63
CA ALA A 517 5.48 3.67 6.16
C ALA A 517 6.50 3.50 7.30
N VAL A 518 6.23 4.11 8.46
CA VAL A 518 7.09 4.03 9.64
C VAL A 518 7.10 2.62 10.24
N GLU A 519 5.93 2.01 10.43
CA GLU A 519 5.80 0.66 10.98
C GLU A 519 6.52 -0.38 10.11
N ARG A 520 6.39 -0.26 8.79
CA ARG A 520 7.12 -1.11 7.85
C ARG A 520 8.63 -0.91 7.98
N SER A 521 9.10 0.33 7.99
CA SER A 521 10.53 0.64 8.11
C SER A 521 11.12 0.10 9.42
N GLN A 522 10.43 0.28 10.54
CA GLN A 522 10.84 -0.28 11.83
C GLN A 522 10.85 -1.81 11.83
N SER A 523 9.86 -2.45 11.18
CA SER A 523 9.78 -3.91 11.05
C SER A 523 10.90 -4.48 10.20
N GLU A 524 11.22 -3.84 9.07
CA GLU A 524 12.33 -4.22 8.19
C GLU A 524 13.68 -4.07 8.90
N GLU A 525 13.87 -2.98 9.65
CA GLU A 525 15.10 -2.78 10.42
C GLU A 525 15.23 -3.77 11.60
N ALA A 526 14.12 -4.07 12.28
CA ALA A 526 14.09 -5.09 13.32
C ALA A 526 14.40 -6.48 12.74
N LEU A 527 13.87 -6.81 11.57
CA LEU A 527 14.19 -8.05 10.85
C LEU A 527 15.67 -8.09 10.50
N ARG A 528 16.21 -7.03 9.88
CA ARG A 528 17.64 -6.94 9.53
C ARG A 528 18.55 -7.09 10.74
N ARG A 529 18.20 -6.46 11.88
CA ARG A 529 18.92 -6.61 13.15
C ARG A 529 18.83 -8.03 13.70
N SER A 530 17.65 -8.65 13.68
CA SER A 530 17.45 -10.04 14.11
C SER A 530 18.25 -11.01 13.23
N GLU A 531 18.25 -10.81 11.91
CA GLU A 531 19.02 -11.61 10.96
C GLU A 531 20.52 -11.46 11.17
N ALA A 532 21.02 -10.24 11.36
CA ALA A 532 22.42 -9.98 11.68
C ALA A 532 22.84 -10.63 13.01
N CYS A 533 22.01 -10.48 14.05
CA CYS A 533 22.24 -11.12 15.33
C CYS A 533 22.26 -12.65 15.22
N ARG A 534 21.36 -13.24 14.43
CA ARG A 534 21.33 -14.68 14.16
C ARG A 534 22.58 -15.12 13.41
N ALA A 535 22.97 -14.41 12.35
CA ALA A 535 24.15 -14.74 11.57
C ALA A 535 25.44 -14.67 12.42
N GLU A 536 25.54 -13.68 13.31
CA GLU A 536 26.67 -13.56 14.24
C GLU A 536 26.67 -14.68 15.29
N ALA A 537 25.50 -15.02 15.84
CA ALA A 537 25.36 -16.15 16.77
C ALA A 537 25.78 -17.49 16.12
N GLU A 538 25.34 -17.74 14.88
CA GLU A 538 25.72 -18.91 14.08
C GLU A 538 27.24 -18.98 13.86
N ARG A 539 27.89 -17.85 13.55
CA ARG A 539 29.36 -17.77 13.40
C ARG A 539 30.09 -18.05 14.72
N LEU A 540 29.67 -17.41 15.82
CA LEU A 540 30.29 -17.58 17.13
C LEU A 540 30.19 -19.02 17.64
N SER A 541 29.05 -19.68 17.41
CA SER A 541 28.85 -21.08 17.81
C SER A 541 29.40 -22.10 16.82
N ARG A 542 29.93 -21.67 15.67
CA ARG A 542 30.33 -22.53 14.54
C ARG A 542 29.20 -23.48 14.13
N THR A 543 27.97 -22.96 14.14
CA THR A 543 26.75 -23.68 13.82
C THR A 543 26.15 -23.10 12.56
N GLY A 544 25.71 -23.96 11.65
CA GLY A 544 24.94 -23.58 10.47
C GLY A 544 23.56 -24.20 10.52
N SER A 545 22.53 -23.44 10.14
CA SER A 545 21.16 -23.92 9.95
C SER A 545 20.87 -24.32 8.50
N PHE A 546 20.01 -25.32 8.31
CA PHE A 546 19.49 -25.74 7.02
C PHE A 546 18.02 -26.13 7.13
N GLY A 547 17.28 -25.98 6.03
CA GLY A 547 15.88 -26.36 5.91
C GLY A 547 15.63 -27.12 4.61
N PHE A 548 14.76 -28.11 4.64
CA PHE A 548 14.37 -28.88 3.46
C PHE A 548 12.85 -29.02 3.39
N ASP A 549 12.26 -28.53 2.31
CA ASP A 549 10.85 -28.72 1.98
C ASP A 549 10.72 -29.94 1.06
N ILE A 550 9.92 -30.92 1.49
CA ILE A 550 9.78 -32.21 0.80
C ILE A 550 9.05 -32.05 -0.55
N ARG A 551 8.10 -31.13 -0.65
CA ARG A 551 7.22 -31.00 -1.81
C ARG A 551 7.86 -30.14 -2.89
N SER A 552 8.43 -29.00 -2.52
CA SER A 552 9.16 -28.15 -3.46
C SER A 552 10.55 -28.72 -3.80
N ARG A 553 11.04 -29.67 -2.98
CA ARG A 553 12.43 -30.13 -2.99
C ARG A 553 13.42 -28.98 -2.82
N ASP A 554 12.97 -27.88 -2.23
CA ASP A 554 13.81 -26.72 -1.99
C ASP A 554 14.66 -26.97 -0.76
N PHE A 555 15.95 -26.67 -0.91
CA PHE A 555 16.95 -26.84 0.13
C PHE A 555 17.51 -25.47 0.48
N THR A 556 17.21 -25.02 1.69
CA THR A 556 17.64 -23.74 2.24
C THR A 556 18.84 -23.96 3.16
N MET A 557 19.84 -23.10 3.03
CA MET A 557 21.10 -23.18 3.76
C MET A 557 21.48 -21.78 4.25
N SER A 558 21.88 -21.69 5.52
CA SER A 558 22.58 -20.51 6.05
C SER A 558 24.01 -20.39 5.50
N ASP A 559 24.59 -19.22 5.63
CA ASP A 559 26.03 -19.02 5.34
C ASP A 559 26.91 -19.93 6.21
N GLY A 560 26.52 -20.16 7.48
CA GLY A 560 27.26 -21.00 8.41
C GLY A 560 27.35 -22.46 7.95
N ILE A 561 26.30 -23.03 7.37
CA ILE A 561 26.36 -24.41 6.86
C ILE A 561 27.23 -24.51 5.60
N CYS A 562 27.22 -23.50 4.73
CA CYS A 562 28.11 -23.42 3.57
C CYS A 562 29.58 -23.38 4.01
N GLU A 563 29.92 -22.64 5.07
CA GLU A 563 31.27 -22.59 5.65
C GLU A 563 31.69 -23.91 6.31
N ILE A 564 30.79 -24.56 7.05
CA ILE A 564 31.07 -25.86 7.68
C ILE A 564 31.38 -26.90 6.61
N VAL A 565 30.52 -27.00 5.58
CA VAL A 565 30.61 -27.98 4.49
C VAL A 565 31.70 -27.64 3.46
N GLY A 566 32.13 -26.36 3.39
CA GLY A 566 33.15 -25.89 2.45
C GLY A 566 32.60 -25.75 1.02
N LEU A 567 31.39 -25.20 0.87
CA LEU A 567 30.74 -24.98 -0.42
C LEU A 567 30.47 -23.48 -0.65
N PRO A 568 30.43 -23.01 -1.90
CA PRO A 568 30.18 -21.61 -2.21
C PRO A 568 28.76 -21.18 -1.79
N ARG A 569 28.61 -19.93 -1.34
CA ARG A 569 27.32 -19.34 -0.94
C ARG A 569 26.39 -19.08 -2.12
N THR A 570 26.98 -18.76 -3.27
CA THR A 570 26.29 -18.41 -4.52
C THR A 570 27.05 -19.00 -5.71
N PRO A 571 26.39 -19.82 -6.57
CA PRO A 571 25.01 -20.31 -6.43
C PRO A 571 24.84 -21.21 -5.20
N ARG A 572 23.62 -21.28 -4.65
CA ARG A 572 23.33 -22.10 -3.47
C ARG A 572 23.64 -23.59 -3.75
N PRO A 573 24.31 -24.30 -2.83
CA PRO A 573 24.64 -25.70 -3.05
C PRO A 573 23.41 -26.61 -3.11
N THR A 574 23.46 -27.66 -3.92
CA THR A 574 22.41 -28.68 -3.95
C THR A 574 22.60 -29.72 -2.86
N LEU A 575 21.53 -30.41 -2.48
CA LEU A 575 21.59 -31.51 -1.51
C LEU A 575 22.59 -32.60 -1.93
N ASP A 576 22.72 -32.88 -3.24
CA ASP A 576 23.70 -33.84 -3.78
C ASP A 576 25.14 -33.38 -3.55
N GLN A 577 25.42 -32.08 -3.72
CA GLN A 577 26.75 -31.52 -3.44
C GLN A 577 27.12 -31.63 -1.96
N VAL A 578 26.15 -31.43 -1.05
CA VAL A 578 26.36 -31.62 0.39
C VAL A 578 26.56 -33.10 0.73
N ALA A 579 25.74 -34.00 0.17
CA ALA A 579 25.85 -35.44 0.41
C ALA A 579 27.20 -36.02 -0.02
N ARG A 580 27.80 -35.49 -1.11
CA ARG A 580 29.14 -35.89 -1.57
C ARG A 580 30.25 -35.54 -0.57
N ARG A 581 30.05 -34.54 0.28
CA ARG A 581 31.02 -34.16 1.33
C ARG A 581 31.04 -35.14 2.49
N ILE A 582 29.99 -35.93 2.71
CA ILE A 582 29.96 -36.92 3.78
C ILE A 582 30.97 -38.04 3.47
N HIS A 583 31.73 -38.47 4.47
CA HIS A 583 32.70 -39.56 4.36
C HIS A 583 32.04 -40.85 3.89
N VAL A 584 32.74 -41.64 3.05
CA VAL A 584 32.16 -42.81 2.35
C VAL A 584 31.49 -43.82 3.30
N GLU A 585 32.10 -44.06 4.46
CA GLU A 585 31.57 -44.97 5.50
C GLU A 585 30.30 -44.43 6.21
N ASP A 586 30.10 -43.12 6.22
CA ASP A 586 28.99 -42.49 6.94
C ASP A 586 27.78 -42.22 6.01
N ARG A 587 27.97 -42.21 4.68
CA ARG A 587 26.96 -41.82 3.69
C ARG A 587 25.67 -42.63 3.76
N GLU A 588 25.76 -43.95 3.79
CA GLU A 588 24.58 -44.83 3.79
C GLU A 588 23.78 -44.66 5.08
N ARG A 589 24.49 -44.62 6.22
CA ARG A 589 23.91 -44.37 7.55
C ARG A 589 23.18 -43.03 7.63
N VAL A 590 23.81 -41.94 7.17
CA VAL A 590 23.19 -40.61 7.17
C VAL A 590 21.99 -40.57 6.24
N ALA A 591 22.07 -41.16 5.05
CA ALA A 591 20.95 -41.21 4.11
C ALA A 591 19.75 -41.98 4.66
N ASP A 592 19.98 -43.07 5.39
CA ASP A 592 18.94 -43.84 6.06
C ASP A 592 18.26 -43.04 7.18
N LEU A 593 19.05 -42.32 7.97
CA LEU A 593 18.58 -41.49 9.07
C LEU A 593 17.73 -40.30 8.56
N VAL A 594 18.17 -39.63 7.49
CA VAL A 594 17.36 -38.59 6.82
C VAL A 594 16.07 -39.19 6.26
N ARG A 595 16.13 -40.34 5.57
CA ARG A 595 14.92 -41.02 5.05
C ARG A 595 13.95 -41.42 6.16
N LYS A 596 14.44 -41.82 7.32
CA LYS A 596 13.62 -42.15 8.49
C LYS A 596 12.98 -40.90 9.10
N ALA A 597 13.73 -39.82 9.28
CA ALA A 597 13.21 -38.56 9.81
C ALA A 597 12.09 -37.97 8.92
N LEU A 598 12.23 -38.10 7.60
CA LEU A 598 11.23 -37.66 6.62
C LEU A 598 9.94 -38.50 6.65
N ARG A 599 10.04 -39.82 6.92
CA ARG A 599 8.87 -40.72 6.99
C ARG A 599 8.15 -40.63 8.33
N ASP A 600 8.90 -40.63 9.42
CA ASP A 600 8.36 -40.85 10.76
C ASP A 600 8.09 -39.51 11.49
N GLY A 601 8.52 -38.38 10.92
CA GLY A 601 8.38 -37.07 11.54
C GLY A 601 9.25 -36.88 12.80
N THR A 602 10.32 -37.67 12.95
CA THR A 602 11.11 -37.75 14.18
C THR A 602 12.29 -36.77 14.21
N THR A 603 12.78 -36.47 15.42
CA THR A 603 14.05 -35.75 15.62
C THR A 603 15.24 -36.69 15.39
N PHE A 604 16.33 -36.17 14.83
CA PHE A 604 17.59 -36.90 14.69
C PHE A 604 18.77 -36.12 15.27
N ASP A 605 19.71 -36.85 15.84
CA ASP A 605 20.98 -36.36 16.38
C ASP A 605 22.06 -37.32 15.89
N ASP A 606 22.97 -36.80 15.07
CA ASP A 606 24.00 -37.60 14.44
C ASP A 606 25.35 -36.91 14.42
N GLU A 607 26.41 -37.68 14.61
CA GLU A 607 27.78 -37.23 14.34
C GLU A 607 28.33 -37.98 13.13
N HIS A 608 28.84 -37.24 12.15
CA HIS A 608 29.47 -37.82 10.97
C HIS A 608 30.63 -36.97 10.46
N ARG A 609 31.44 -37.58 9.59
CA ARG A 609 32.63 -36.96 9.04
C ARG A 609 32.31 -36.29 7.70
N LEU A 610 32.80 -35.06 7.53
CA LEU A 610 32.85 -34.36 6.26
C LEU A 610 34.29 -34.37 5.72
N VAL A 611 34.43 -34.60 4.42
CA VAL A 611 35.68 -34.55 3.68
C VAL A 611 35.73 -33.21 2.92
N MET A 612 36.69 -32.37 3.32
CA MET A 612 36.93 -31.06 2.74
C MET A 612 37.68 -31.20 1.39
N GLU A 613 37.79 -30.10 0.64
CA GLU A 613 38.41 -30.10 -0.69
C GLU A 613 39.93 -30.40 -0.64
N ASP A 614 40.58 -30.00 0.44
CA ASP A 614 41.99 -30.28 0.74
C ASP A 614 42.22 -31.71 1.26
N GLY A 615 41.16 -32.54 1.34
CA GLY A 615 41.20 -33.89 1.88
C GLY A 615 41.17 -33.97 3.41
N SER A 616 41.14 -32.84 4.12
CA SER A 616 40.99 -32.84 5.57
C SER A 616 39.59 -33.33 6.00
N VAL A 617 39.51 -33.90 7.19
CA VAL A 617 38.25 -34.42 7.75
C VAL A 617 37.78 -33.53 8.89
N LYS A 618 36.55 -33.02 8.77
CA LYS A 618 35.82 -32.36 9.87
C LYS A 618 34.81 -33.32 10.48
N LEU A 619 34.67 -33.29 11.80
CA LEU A 619 33.59 -33.97 12.50
C LEU A 619 32.46 -32.97 12.75
N VAL A 620 31.27 -33.29 12.26
CA VAL A 620 30.08 -32.44 12.43
C VAL A 620 29.01 -33.17 13.21
N ARG A 621 28.39 -32.47 14.15
CA ARG A 621 27.17 -32.93 14.83
C ARG A 621 25.97 -32.26 14.19
N VAL A 622 25.04 -33.04 13.70
CA VAL A 622 23.84 -32.60 12.98
C VAL A 622 22.60 -32.97 13.79
N LEU A 623 21.86 -31.95 14.18
CA LEU A 623 20.60 -32.05 14.89
C LEU A 623 19.49 -31.60 13.94
N GLY A 624 18.41 -32.36 13.83
CA GLY A 624 17.30 -31.98 12.97
C GLY A 624 15.96 -32.47 13.50
N ARG A 625 14.89 -31.79 13.09
CA ARG A 625 13.52 -32.20 13.36
C ARG A 625 12.65 -31.99 12.15
N SER A 626 11.68 -32.88 11.97
CA SER A 626 10.59 -32.69 11.02
C SER A 626 9.45 -31.92 11.67
N ARG A 627 8.88 -30.95 10.96
CA ARG A 627 7.70 -30.18 11.37
C ARG A 627 6.67 -30.21 10.25
N VAL A 628 5.39 -30.22 10.62
CA VAL A 628 4.30 -29.97 9.68
C VAL A 628 4.05 -28.46 9.61
N THR A 629 4.15 -27.88 8.41
CA THR A 629 3.86 -26.47 8.12
C THR A 629 2.36 -26.20 8.23
N ALA A 630 1.96 -24.93 8.24
CA ALA A 630 0.54 -24.54 8.29
C ALA A 630 -0.28 -25.03 7.07
N SER A 631 0.38 -25.32 5.94
CA SER A 631 -0.23 -25.91 4.74
C SER A 631 -0.41 -27.42 4.82
N GLY A 632 0.06 -28.07 5.89
CA GLY A 632 0.04 -29.53 6.04
C GLY A 632 1.24 -30.24 5.39
N ASP A 633 2.24 -29.50 4.89
CA ASP A 633 3.45 -30.07 4.28
C ASP A 633 4.50 -30.39 5.36
N PHE A 634 5.39 -31.34 5.11
CA PHE A 634 6.49 -31.67 6.02
C PHE A 634 7.74 -30.87 5.64
N GLU A 635 8.31 -30.16 6.61
CA GLU A 635 9.55 -29.39 6.53
C GLU A 635 10.56 -29.97 7.53
N VAL A 636 11.78 -30.27 7.07
CA VAL A 636 12.88 -30.65 7.98
C VAL A 636 13.73 -29.42 8.25
N VAL A 637 13.87 -29.05 9.52
CA VAL A 637 14.76 -27.97 9.95
C VAL A 637 15.84 -28.56 10.84
N GLY A 638 17.10 -28.23 10.55
CA GLY A 638 18.23 -28.72 11.31
C GLY A 638 19.37 -27.73 11.43
N ALA A 639 20.31 -28.06 12.32
CA ALA A 639 21.53 -27.33 12.57
C ALA A 639 22.72 -28.31 12.59
N ALA A 640 23.83 -27.91 11.98
CA ALA A 640 25.08 -28.65 12.05
C ALA A 640 26.13 -27.80 12.80
N THR A 641 26.91 -28.42 13.68
CA THR A 641 27.99 -27.77 14.42
C THR A 641 29.30 -28.50 14.15
N ASP A 642 30.37 -27.77 13.84
CA ASP A 642 31.73 -28.34 13.72
C ASP A 642 32.29 -28.65 15.12
N VAL A 643 32.38 -29.94 15.44
CA VAL A 643 32.84 -30.45 16.74
C VAL A 643 34.28 -30.97 16.67
N THR A 644 34.99 -30.77 15.56
CA THR A 644 36.35 -31.31 15.33
C THR A 644 37.33 -30.92 16.44
N ALA A 645 37.38 -29.62 16.79
CA ALA A 645 38.29 -29.11 17.81
C ALA A 645 37.93 -29.63 19.21
N SER A 646 36.64 -29.65 19.53
CA SER A 646 36.16 -30.16 20.82
C SER A 646 36.45 -31.65 20.99
N ARG A 647 36.29 -32.44 19.92
CA ARG A 647 36.55 -33.88 19.96
C ARG A 647 38.05 -34.18 20.10
N ARG A 648 38.91 -33.48 19.35
CA ARG A 648 40.37 -33.60 19.48
C ARG A 648 40.85 -33.27 20.89
N ALA A 649 40.36 -32.18 21.47
CA ALA A 649 40.70 -31.79 22.84
C ALA A 649 40.27 -32.84 23.88
N ALA A 650 39.07 -33.44 23.71
CA ALA A 650 38.61 -34.51 24.58
C ALA A 650 39.47 -35.77 24.48
N ASP A 651 39.85 -36.17 23.26
CA ASP A 651 40.70 -37.34 23.02
C ASP A 651 42.13 -37.12 23.55
N GLU A 652 42.71 -35.92 23.33
CA GLU A 652 44.02 -35.52 23.88
C GLU A 652 44.02 -35.53 25.41
N LEU A 653 42.96 -35.01 26.04
CA LEU A 653 42.81 -35.04 27.50
C LEU A 653 42.73 -36.47 28.01
N GLN A 654 41.96 -37.33 27.36
CA GLN A 654 41.83 -38.74 27.75
C GLN A 654 43.18 -39.48 27.62
N GLN A 655 43.95 -39.21 26.57
CA GLN A 655 45.29 -39.77 26.40
C GLN A 655 46.27 -39.25 27.46
N ALA A 656 46.25 -37.95 27.77
CA ALA A 656 47.09 -37.35 28.80
C ALA A 656 46.78 -37.93 30.20
N GLN A 657 45.50 -38.11 30.53
CA GLN A 657 45.08 -38.76 31.78
C GLN A 657 45.55 -40.21 31.86
N ALA A 658 45.44 -40.97 30.77
CA ALA A 658 45.92 -42.35 30.72
C ALA A 658 47.45 -42.44 30.90
N ALA A 659 48.20 -41.51 30.30
CA ALA A 659 49.66 -41.43 30.44
C ALA A 659 50.08 -41.05 31.86
N LEU A 660 49.44 -40.04 32.49
CA LEU A 660 49.70 -39.67 33.88
C LEU A 660 49.40 -40.81 34.85
N ALA A 661 48.27 -41.50 34.66
CA ALA A 661 47.94 -42.68 35.46
C ALA A 661 48.98 -43.80 35.32
N HIS A 662 49.61 -43.92 34.14
CA HIS A 662 50.70 -44.88 33.92
C HIS A 662 51.99 -44.47 34.63
N VAL A 663 52.42 -43.20 34.52
CA VAL A 663 53.62 -42.68 35.18
C VAL A 663 53.48 -42.79 36.70
N ALA A 664 52.34 -42.37 37.26
CA ALA A 664 52.09 -42.45 38.70
C ALA A 664 52.30 -43.88 39.23
N ARG A 665 51.80 -44.91 38.52
CA ARG A 665 52.03 -46.31 38.89
C ARG A 665 53.50 -46.72 38.85
N VAL A 666 54.24 -46.30 37.83
CA VAL A 666 55.68 -46.64 37.69
C VAL A 666 56.50 -45.96 38.78
N THR A 667 56.20 -44.71 39.12
CA THR A 667 56.84 -43.98 40.22
C THR A 667 56.59 -44.65 41.56
N THR A 668 55.34 -45.03 41.87
CA THR A 668 55.02 -45.79 43.08
C THR A 668 55.77 -47.13 43.12
N LEU A 669 55.93 -47.82 41.97
CA LEU A 669 56.74 -49.04 41.90
C LEU A 669 58.22 -48.79 42.19
N GLY A 670 58.77 -47.67 41.70
CA GLY A 670 60.16 -47.27 41.91
C GLY A 670 60.48 -47.00 43.38
N GLU A 671 59.58 -46.36 44.12
CA GLU A 671 59.73 -46.11 45.56
C GLU A 671 59.70 -47.41 46.39
N LEU A 672 59.01 -48.45 45.91
CA LEU A 672 58.82 -49.72 46.63
C LEU A 672 59.83 -50.80 46.31
N ALA A 673 60.67 -50.61 45.29
CA ALA A 673 61.66 -51.60 44.87
C ALA A 673 62.65 -51.96 45.99
N ALA A 674 63.07 -50.98 46.79
CA ALA A 674 64.00 -51.19 47.90
C ALA A 674 63.38 -51.99 49.06
N SER A 675 62.11 -51.72 49.41
CA SER A 675 61.38 -52.44 50.46
C SER A 675 61.10 -53.89 50.06
N ILE A 676 60.66 -54.11 48.81
CA ILE A 676 60.40 -55.46 48.28
C ILE A 676 61.69 -56.29 48.29
N ALA A 677 62.81 -55.71 47.84
CA ALA A 677 64.09 -56.39 47.87
C ALA A 677 64.51 -56.74 49.32
N HIS A 678 64.29 -55.83 50.28
CA HIS A 678 64.60 -56.08 51.67
C HIS A 678 63.78 -57.23 52.26
N GLU A 679 62.46 -57.24 52.04
CA GLU A 679 61.54 -58.24 52.61
C GLU A 679 61.64 -59.62 51.97
N VAL A 680 61.98 -59.72 50.68
CA VAL A 680 62.22 -61.02 50.03
C VAL A 680 63.58 -61.59 50.45
N ASN A 681 64.60 -60.74 50.56
CA ASN A 681 65.95 -61.21 50.91
C ASN A 681 66.07 -61.67 52.36
N GLN A 682 65.25 -61.13 53.28
CA GLN A 682 65.31 -61.47 54.69
C GLN A 682 65.05 -62.98 54.99
N PRO A 683 63.93 -63.59 54.57
CA PRO A 683 63.72 -65.03 54.77
C PRO A 683 64.65 -65.89 53.91
N LEU A 684 65.05 -65.43 52.72
CA LEU A 684 66.02 -66.16 51.90
C LEU A 684 67.41 -66.24 52.56
N ALA A 685 67.84 -65.17 53.22
CA ALA A 685 69.07 -65.16 53.99
C ALA A 685 68.98 -66.10 55.21
N GLY A 686 67.83 -66.12 55.89
CA GLY A 686 67.54 -67.07 56.98
C GLY A 686 67.67 -68.53 56.54
N ILE A 687 66.99 -68.91 55.45
CA ILE A 687 67.09 -70.25 54.83
C ILE A 687 68.54 -70.65 54.57
N VAL A 688 69.33 -69.76 53.97
CA VAL A 688 70.73 -70.06 53.64
C VAL A 688 71.60 -70.20 54.90
N ALA A 689 71.36 -69.37 55.92
CA ALA A 689 72.09 -69.44 57.19
C ALA A 689 71.78 -70.75 57.94
N ASP A 690 70.50 -71.08 58.08
CA ASP A 690 70.05 -72.29 58.78
C ASP A 690 70.40 -73.57 58.00
N ALA A 691 70.43 -73.54 56.67
CA ALA A 691 70.90 -74.66 55.86
C ALA A 691 72.39 -74.93 56.08
N ASN A 692 73.22 -73.89 56.10
CA ASN A 692 74.65 -74.02 56.41
C ASN A 692 74.86 -74.50 57.85
N ALA A 693 74.03 -74.04 58.78
CA ALA A 693 74.05 -74.52 60.15
C ALA A 693 73.72 -76.03 60.22
N ALA A 694 72.62 -76.46 59.62
CA ALA A 694 72.26 -77.87 59.57
C ALA A 694 73.40 -78.74 58.99
N LEU A 695 74.03 -78.31 57.89
CA LEU A 695 75.16 -79.02 57.28
C LEU A 695 76.37 -79.14 58.21
N ASN A 696 76.72 -78.07 58.92
CA ASN A 696 77.85 -78.06 59.84
C ASN A 696 77.59 -78.97 61.06
N TRP A 697 76.36 -79.06 61.58
CA TRP A 697 76.03 -79.87 62.75
C TRP A 697 75.87 -81.36 62.37
N LEU A 698 75.46 -81.64 61.12
CA LEU A 698 75.52 -82.97 60.50
C LEU A 698 76.96 -83.47 60.32
N ALA A 699 77.91 -82.57 60.09
CA ALA A 699 79.33 -82.91 59.91
C ALA A 699 80.12 -83.05 61.22
N ALA A 700 79.52 -82.72 62.38
CA ALA A 700 80.14 -82.90 63.69
C ALA A 700 80.17 -84.38 64.12
N ASP A 701 81.13 -84.77 64.99
CA ASP A 701 81.25 -86.14 65.52
C ASP A 701 81.12 -86.18 67.06
N PRO A 702 80.03 -86.77 67.62
CA PRO A 702 78.88 -87.32 66.91
C PRO A 702 77.94 -86.20 66.39
N PRO A 703 77.16 -86.44 65.32
CA PRO A 703 76.27 -85.44 64.75
C PRO A 703 75.11 -85.08 65.70
N ASP A 704 74.84 -83.78 65.84
CA ASP A 704 73.74 -83.28 66.67
C ASP A 704 72.44 -83.22 65.87
N LEU A 705 71.78 -84.37 65.77
CA LEU A 705 70.53 -84.51 65.02
C LEU A 705 69.38 -83.65 65.57
N GLY A 706 69.40 -83.29 66.85
CA GLY A 706 68.39 -82.43 67.46
C GLY A 706 68.45 -81.01 66.89
N ARG A 707 69.64 -80.42 66.85
CA ARG A 707 69.85 -79.08 66.26
C ARG A 707 69.70 -79.05 64.74
N VAL A 708 70.00 -80.15 64.06
CA VAL A 708 69.72 -80.30 62.62
C VAL A 708 68.23 -80.25 62.35
N HIS A 709 67.43 -80.96 63.16
CA HIS A 709 65.97 -80.92 63.06
C HIS A 709 65.40 -79.51 63.33
N GLU A 710 65.92 -78.80 64.35
CA GLU A 710 65.56 -77.40 64.62
C GLU A 710 65.86 -76.49 63.41
N SER A 711 67.06 -76.60 62.83
CA SER A 711 67.48 -75.80 61.67
C SER A 711 66.62 -76.09 60.42
N LEU A 712 66.31 -77.37 60.16
CA LEU A 712 65.41 -77.76 59.06
C LEU A 712 63.97 -77.25 59.27
N THR A 713 63.50 -77.20 60.52
CA THR A 713 62.19 -76.64 60.86
C THR A 713 62.17 -75.12 60.64
N ALA A 714 63.26 -74.41 60.97
CA ALA A 714 63.42 -72.98 60.71
C ALA A 714 63.42 -72.68 59.20
N ILE A 715 64.14 -73.47 58.39
CA ILE A 715 64.14 -73.37 56.92
C ILE A 715 62.72 -73.52 56.34
N LEU A 716 61.94 -74.49 56.84
CA LEU A 716 60.55 -74.66 56.41
C LEU A 716 59.70 -73.42 56.74
N GLY A 717 59.87 -72.87 57.94
CA GLY A 717 59.18 -71.64 58.36
C GLY A 717 59.54 -70.43 57.50
N ASP A 718 60.84 -70.22 57.22
CA ASP A 718 61.28 -69.11 56.36
C ASP A 718 60.88 -69.31 54.89
N GLY A 719 60.82 -70.57 54.42
CA GLY A 719 60.30 -70.92 53.09
C GLY A 719 58.81 -70.58 52.93
N GLU A 720 57.98 -70.92 53.92
CA GLU A 720 56.57 -70.52 53.97
C GLU A 720 56.44 -68.98 54.00
N ARG A 721 57.28 -68.31 54.77
CA ARG A 721 57.30 -66.84 54.89
C ARG A 721 57.67 -66.15 53.56
N ALA A 722 58.68 -66.65 52.85
CA ALA A 722 59.03 -66.16 51.52
C ALA A 722 57.88 -66.34 50.52
N GLY A 723 57.17 -67.47 50.58
CA GLY A 723 55.97 -67.75 49.78
C GLY A 723 54.84 -66.74 50.02
N GLN A 724 54.62 -66.36 51.29
CA GLN A 724 53.62 -65.35 51.67
C GLN A 724 53.98 -63.95 51.15
N VAL A 725 55.26 -63.54 51.24
CA VAL A 725 55.75 -62.26 50.68
C VAL A 725 55.54 -62.23 49.17
N LEU A 726 55.88 -63.32 48.47
CA LEU A 726 55.64 -63.46 47.02
C LEU A 726 54.17 -63.40 46.64
N GLN A 727 53.27 -64.02 47.40
CA GLN A 727 51.82 -63.93 47.16
C GLN A 727 51.30 -62.49 47.35
N ARG A 728 51.79 -61.76 48.36
CA ARG A 728 51.45 -60.34 48.58
C ARG A 728 51.95 -59.45 47.43
N ILE A 729 53.16 -59.70 46.92
CA ILE A 729 53.69 -58.99 45.74
C ILE A 729 52.87 -59.32 44.48
N ARG A 730 52.49 -60.58 44.30
CA ARG A 730 51.71 -61.01 43.14
C ARG A 730 50.28 -60.43 43.16
N SER A 731 49.70 -60.21 44.34
CA SER A 731 48.39 -59.56 44.48
C SER A 731 48.43 -58.05 44.21
N LEU A 732 49.55 -57.38 44.51
CA LEU A 732 49.82 -55.99 44.12
C LEU A 732 49.97 -55.83 42.59
N LEU A 733 50.54 -56.84 41.92
CA LEU A 733 50.88 -56.79 40.49
C LEU A 733 49.82 -57.39 39.57
N SER A 734 48.77 -58.02 40.10
CA SER A 734 47.74 -58.71 39.32
C SER A 734 46.90 -57.72 38.50
N ARG A 735 47.13 -57.74 37.17
CA ARG A 735 46.25 -57.13 36.16
C ARG A 735 45.09 -58.07 35.84
N SER A 736 43.96 -57.91 36.53
CA SER A 736 42.67 -58.35 35.98
C SER A 736 41.80 -57.14 35.78
N ALA A 737 41.48 -56.84 34.52
CA ALA A 737 40.41 -55.89 34.20
C ALA A 737 39.14 -56.40 34.90
N PRO A 738 38.51 -55.60 35.78
CA PRO A 738 37.37 -56.05 36.56
C PRO A 738 36.29 -56.57 35.62
N ARG A 739 35.79 -57.79 35.85
CA ARG A 739 34.57 -58.28 35.19
C ARG A 739 33.46 -58.34 36.23
N PRO A 740 32.83 -57.20 36.56
CA PRO A 740 31.75 -57.18 37.53
C PRO A 740 30.61 -58.07 37.02
N ARG A 741 30.19 -59.03 37.85
CA ARG A 741 29.06 -59.93 37.60
C ARG A 741 28.20 -60.03 38.86
N PRO A 742 26.91 -60.38 38.74
CA PRO A 742 26.11 -60.75 39.90
C PRO A 742 26.77 -61.90 40.67
N CYS A 743 27.04 -61.70 41.96
CA CYS A 743 27.64 -62.71 42.83
C CYS A 743 27.13 -62.59 44.27
N SER A 744 27.16 -63.69 45.02
CA SER A 744 26.83 -63.72 46.44
C SER A 744 28.11 -63.58 47.28
N LEU A 745 28.11 -62.66 48.25
CA LEU A 745 29.23 -62.52 49.18
C LEU A 745 29.41 -63.77 50.07
N ASN A 746 28.33 -64.52 50.33
CA ASN A 746 28.43 -65.79 51.03
C ASN A 746 29.23 -66.83 50.25
N ASP A 747 29.05 -66.89 48.93
CA ASP A 747 29.80 -67.81 48.08
C ASP A 747 31.29 -67.45 48.09
N VAL A 748 31.60 -66.14 48.00
CA VAL A 748 32.97 -65.63 48.15
C VAL A 748 33.59 -66.06 49.48
N VAL A 749 32.86 -65.94 50.59
CA VAL A 749 33.34 -66.41 51.91
C VAL A 749 33.54 -67.92 51.93
N ARG A 750 32.57 -68.70 51.42
CA ARG A 750 32.63 -70.16 51.38
C ARG A 750 33.77 -70.70 50.52
N ASP A 751 34.15 -69.98 49.47
CA ASP A 751 35.29 -70.33 48.61
C ASP A 751 36.64 -70.07 49.32
N VAL A 752 36.74 -69.00 50.11
CA VAL A 752 38.01 -68.59 50.73
C VAL A 752 38.30 -69.32 52.03
N VAL A 753 37.28 -69.57 52.87
CA VAL A 753 37.48 -70.18 54.19
C VAL A 753 38.26 -71.52 54.13
N PRO A 754 37.95 -72.47 53.23
CA PRO A 754 38.69 -73.72 53.10
C PRO A 754 40.18 -73.54 52.77
N LEU A 755 40.56 -72.43 52.13
CA LEU A 755 41.95 -72.14 51.77
C LEU A 755 42.79 -71.72 52.98
N VAL A 756 42.16 -71.07 53.97
CA VAL A 756 42.84 -70.46 55.12
C VAL A 756 42.62 -71.26 56.41
N ALA A 757 41.52 -72.00 56.51
CA ALA A 757 41.16 -72.80 57.68
C ALA A 757 42.26 -73.79 58.14
N PRO A 758 42.96 -74.51 57.25
CA PRO A 758 44.05 -75.41 57.68
C PRO A 758 45.20 -74.67 58.37
N GLU A 759 45.56 -73.49 57.88
CA GLU A 759 46.61 -72.66 58.47
C GLU A 759 46.18 -72.07 59.82
N LEU A 760 44.93 -71.61 59.92
CA LEU A 760 44.36 -71.11 61.18
C LEU A 760 44.26 -72.21 62.24
N ALA A 761 43.83 -73.41 61.83
CA ALA A 761 43.76 -74.58 62.70
C ALA A 761 45.14 -74.99 63.23
N ARG A 762 46.20 -74.92 62.41
CA ARG A 762 47.59 -75.17 62.88
C ARG A 762 48.03 -74.21 63.99
N HIS A 763 47.50 -72.98 63.99
CA HIS A 763 47.77 -71.99 65.03
C HIS A 763 46.75 -72.05 66.20
N GLY A 764 45.87 -73.04 66.23
CA GLY A 764 44.86 -73.22 67.27
C GLY A 764 43.75 -72.17 67.22
N VAL A 765 43.51 -71.53 66.06
CA VAL A 765 42.46 -70.52 65.89
C VAL A 765 41.18 -71.20 65.39
N ALA A 766 40.11 -71.14 66.18
CA ALA A 766 38.81 -71.65 65.79
C ALA A 766 38.13 -70.68 64.79
N VAL A 767 37.60 -71.21 63.68
CA VAL A 767 36.87 -70.42 62.67
C VAL A 767 35.38 -70.74 62.74
N GLU A 768 34.56 -69.73 63.01
CA GLU A 768 33.10 -69.84 63.09
C GLU A 768 32.44 -69.04 61.96
N GLN A 769 31.41 -69.60 61.33
CA GLN A 769 30.68 -68.98 60.22
C GLN A 769 29.20 -68.78 60.61
N VAL A 770 28.78 -67.53 60.76
CA VAL A 770 27.41 -67.10 61.04
C VAL A 770 26.87 -66.35 59.83
N LEU A 771 26.63 -67.08 58.74
CA LEU A 771 26.23 -66.50 57.45
C LEU A 771 24.70 -66.52 57.30
N LEU A 772 24.11 -65.40 56.88
CA LEU A 772 22.68 -65.34 56.53
C LEU A 772 22.38 -66.30 55.37
N HIS A 773 21.35 -67.14 55.48
CA HIS A 773 21.07 -68.19 54.48
C HIS A 773 20.93 -67.64 53.06
N ASP A 774 20.11 -66.58 52.90
CA ASP A 774 19.81 -65.94 51.62
C ASP A 774 20.30 -64.49 51.59
N LEU A 775 21.61 -64.31 51.46
CA LEU A 775 22.20 -62.98 51.27
C LEU A 775 21.99 -62.53 49.80
N PRO A 776 21.40 -61.34 49.55
CA PRO A 776 21.16 -60.86 48.19
C PRO A 776 22.45 -60.68 47.37
N GLN A 777 22.33 -60.80 46.04
CA GLN A 777 23.47 -60.67 45.14
C GLN A 777 23.93 -59.21 45.01
N VAL A 778 25.23 -59.04 44.78
CA VAL A 778 25.88 -57.75 44.51
C VAL A 778 26.58 -57.77 43.15
N MET A 779 26.76 -56.61 42.52
CA MET A 779 27.63 -56.50 41.35
C MET A 779 29.09 -56.46 41.80
N GLY A 780 29.85 -57.49 41.45
CA GLY A 780 31.28 -57.46 41.73
C GLY A 780 32.11 -58.50 41.01
N ASP A 781 33.43 -58.32 41.08
CA ASP A 781 34.39 -59.29 40.59
C ASP A 781 34.71 -60.28 41.73
N PRO A 782 34.28 -61.55 41.64
CA PRO A 782 34.46 -62.50 42.75
C PRO A 782 35.92 -62.74 43.09
N VAL A 783 36.85 -62.62 42.15
CA VAL A 783 38.29 -62.82 42.43
C VAL A 783 38.83 -61.67 43.28
N GLN A 784 38.44 -60.43 42.99
CA GLN A 784 38.84 -59.28 43.79
C GLN A 784 38.18 -59.30 45.18
N LEU A 785 36.94 -59.75 45.28
CA LEU A 785 36.25 -59.90 46.57
C LEU A 785 36.83 -61.04 47.40
N GLN A 786 37.21 -62.17 46.78
CA GLN A 786 37.96 -63.25 47.43
C GLN A 786 39.30 -62.74 47.98
N GLN A 787 40.01 -61.86 47.25
CA GLN A 787 41.25 -61.24 47.72
C GLN A 787 41.03 -60.38 48.98
N VAL A 788 39.93 -59.63 49.04
CA VAL A 788 39.58 -58.85 50.25
C VAL A 788 39.35 -59.78 51.44
N VAL A 789 38.50 -60.80 51.27
CA VAL A 789 38.17 -61.75 52.35
C VAL A 789 39.42 -62.51 52.81
N LEU A 790 40.24 -63.00 51.88
CA LEU A 790 41.49 -63.68 52.18
C LEU A 790 42.44 -62.81 53.01
N ASN A 791 42.64 -61.55 52.59
CA ASN A 791 43.51 -60.62 53.31
C ASN A 791 43.00 -60.33 54.72
N LEU A 792 41.69 -60.14 54.90
CA LEU A 792 41.10 -59.89 56.22
C LEU A 792 41.21 -61.13 57.13
N LEU A 793 40.98 -62.35 56.62
CA LEU A 793 41.12 -63.59 57.39
C LEU A 793 42.57 -63.87 57.81
N LEU A 794 43.54 -63.65 56.92
CA LEU A 794 44.96 -63.79 57.28
C LEU A 794 45.38 -62.76 58.33
N ASN A 795 44.91 -61.52 58.22
CA ASN A 795 45.16 -60.49 59.23
C ASN A 795 44.55 -60.85 60.60
N ALA A 796 43.32 -61.38 60.62
CA ALA A 796 42.63 -61.85 61.81
C ALA A 796 43.36 -63.03 62.48
N GLY A 797 43.81 -63.99 61.68
CA GLY A 797 44.61 -65.13 62.14
C GLY A 797 45.93 -64.71 62.76
N GLU A 798 46.66 -63.81 62.08
CA GLU A 798 47.94 -63.28 62.57
C GLU A 798 47.78 -62.51 63.88
N ALA A 799 46.75 -61.65 64.00
CA ALA A 799 46.44 -60.92 65.22
C ALA A 799 46.07 -61.83 66.40
N SER A 800 45.64 -63.07 66.13
CA SER A 800 45.25 -64.06 67.13
C SER A 800 46.42 -64.96 67.61
N LYS A 801 47.59 -64.92 66.96
CA LYS A 801 48.71 -65.84 67.26
C LYS A 801 49.29 -65.67 68.67
N ASP A 802 49.28 -64.45 69.21
CA ASP A 802 49.93 -64.12 70.49
C ASP A 802 48.97 -64.15 71.69
N VAL A 803 47.70 -64.49 71.48
CA VAL A 803 46.65 -64.57 72.51
C VAL A 803 46.55 -66.02 73.04
N PRO A 804 46.14 -66.28 74.30
CA PRO A 804 45.97 -67.65 74.81
C PRO A 804 45.07 -68.52 73.92
N PRO A 805 45.39 -69.82 73.70
CA PRO A 805 44.66 -70.70 72.78
C PRO A 805 43.14 -70.72 72.99
N GLU A 806 42.69 -70.67 74.25
CA GLU A 806 41.27 -70.65 74.64
C GLU A 806 40.48 -69.45 74.10
N ARG A 807 41.18 -68.36 73.76
CA ARG A 807 40.60 -67.14 73.21
C ARG A 807 40.75 -67.02 71.69
N ARG A 808 41.55 -67.88 71.04
CA ARG A 808 41.86 -67.78 69.61
C ARG A 808 40.63 -68.17 68.78
N ARG A 809 39.88 -67.17 68.32
CA ARG A 809 38.75 -67.37 67.42
C ARG A 809 38.67 -66.29 66.35
N VAL A 810 38.14 -66.68 65.20
CA VAL A 810 37.72 -65.79 64.12
C VAL A 810 36.27 -66.11 63.78
N VAL A 811 35.40 -65.11 63.87
CA VAL A 811 33.97 -65.23 63.55
C VAL A 811 33.71 -64.46 62.26
N ILE A 812 33.11 -65.12 61.29
CA ILE A 812 32.72 -64.53 60.00
C ILE A 812 31.20 -64.46 59.98
N SER A 813 30.64 -63.26 59.89
CA SER A 813 29.21 -63.06 59.81
C SER A 813 28.79 -62.32 58.55
N SER A 814 27.59 -62.62 58.05
CA SER A 814 26.96 -61.86 56.97
C SER A 814 25.52 -61.50 57.32
N PHE A 815 25.12 -60.28 56.96
CA PHE A 815 23.78 -59.75 57.22
C PHE A 815 23.40 -58.70 56.19
N VAL A 816 22.12 -58.30 56.18
CA VAL A 816 21.61 -57.22 55.31
C VAL A 816 21.37 -55.98 56.14
N GLU A 817 21.92 -54.84 55.71
CA GLU A 817 21.61 -53.54 56.28
C GLU A 817 20.68 -52.76 55.34
N ARG A 818 19.56 -52.27 55.87
CA ARG A 818 18.67 -51.37 55.13
C ARG A 818 18.89 -49.95 55.62
N ARG A 819 19.33 -49.08 54.71
CA ARG A 819 19.49 -47.65 54.95
C ARG A 819 18.48 -46.86 54.11
N SER A 820 18.28 -45.59 54.44
CA SER A 820 17.50 -44.67 53.60
C SER A 820 18.06 -44.55 52.17
N SER A 821 19.36 -44.87 51.98
CA SER A 821 20.06 -44.80 50.71
C SER A 821 20.06 -46.10 49.90
N GLY A 822 19.52 -47.22 50.41
CA GLY A 822 19.53 -48.50 49.70
C GLY A 822 19.60 -49.74 50.62
N THR A 823 19.60 -50.92 50.01
CA THR A 823 19.82 -52.20 50.69
C THR A 823 21.24 -52.68 50.45
N PHE A 824 21.92 -53.11 51.50
CA PHE A 824 23.34 -53.38 51.50
C PHE A 824 23.64 -54.79 52.03
N ALA A 825 24.51 -55.53 51.36
CA ALA A 825 25.02 -56.81 51.84
C ALA A 825 26.31 -56.59 52.64
N HIS A 826 26.35 -57.11 53.87
CA HIS A 826 27.46 -56.93 54.81
C HIS A 826 28.21 -58.23 55.03
N VAL A 827 29.54 -58.12 55.15
CA VAL A 827 30.41 -59.17 55.68
C VAL A 827 31.27 -58.56 56.79
N ALA A 828 31.28 -59.20 57.96
CA ALA A 828 32.10 -58.83 59.10
C ALA A 828 33.00 -60.01 59.51
N ILE A 829 34.27 -59.72 59.74
CA ILE A 829 35.28 -60.67 60.21
C ILE A 829 35.78 -60.15 61.56
N GLU A 830 35.47 -60.89 62.62
CA GLU A 830 35.80 -60.57 63.99
C GLU A 830 36.91 -61.49 64.48
N ASP A 831 38.00 -60.92 64.96
CA ASP A 831 39.04 -61.65 65.67
C ASP A 831 38.96 -61.40 67.18
N ALA A 832 39.50 -62.35 67.95
CA ALA A 832 39.75 -62.19 69.38
C ALA A 832 41.25 -61.94 69.66
N GLY A 833 41.91 -61.23 68.75
CA GLY A 833 43.33 -60.94 68.77
C GLY A 833 43.72 -59.82 69.74
N VAL A 834 44.86 -59.19 69.48
CA VAL A 834 45.41 -58.06 70.28
C VAL A 834 44.62 -56.74 70.15
N GLY A 835 43.67 -56.68 69.21
CA GLY A 835 42.77 -55.54 69.02
C GLY A 835 43.39 -54.32 68.36
N ILE A 836 42.62 -53.22 68.32
CA ILE A 836 43.04 -51.92 67.80
C ILE A 836 43.30 -51.01 69.01
N ASP A 837 44.55 -50.55 69.18
CA ASP A 837 44.92 -49.67 70.28
C ASP A 837 44.11 -48.34 70.26
N SER A 838 43.67 -47.91 71.44
CA SER A 838 42.91 -46.68 71.68
C SER A 838 43.65 -45.38 71.30
N GLY A 839 44.99 -45.41 71.22
CA GLY A 839 45.82 -44.30 70.73
C GLY A 839 46.02 -44.28 69.21
N THR A 840 45.64 -45.34 68.50
CA THR A 840 45.80 -45.45 67.05
C THR A 840 44.64 -44.77 66.33
N ASN A 841 44.95 -43.78 65.48
CA ASN A 841 43.93 -43.14 64.65
C ASN A 841 43.37 -44.19 63.66
N ARG A 842 42.15 -44.70 63.94
CA ARG A 842 41.46 -45.76 63.15
C ARG A 842 41.39 -45.47 61.65
N ALA A 843 41.46 -44.20 61.25
CA ALA A 843 41.52 -43.80 59.85
C ALA A 843 42.82 -44.23 59.17
N ARG A 844 43.95 -44.19 59.90
CA ARG A 844 45.30 -44.50 59.39
C ARG A 844 45.54 -45.98 59.14
N LEU A 845 44.73 -46.88 59.72
CA LEU A 845 44.80 -48.34 59.48
C LEU A 845 44.70 -48.72 58.00
N PHE A 846 44.16 -47.83 57.17
CA PHE A 846 43.96 -48.03 55.74
C PHE A 846 44.81 -47.09 54.90
N ASP A 847 45.69 -46.28 55.53
CA ASP A 847 46.67 -45.47 54.81
C ASP A 847 47.72 -46.42 54.19
N PRO A 848 48.16 -46.18 52.95
CA PRO A 848 49.28 -46.92 52.37
C PRO A 848 50.51 -46.86 53.29
N PHE A 849 51.20 -48.00 53.46
CA PHE A 849 52.41 -48.16 54.28
C PHE A 849 52.22 -48.04 55.79
N TYR A 850 50.98 -47.92 56.26
CA TYR A 850 50.71 -47.95 57.69
C TYR A 850 50.60 -49.41 58.18
N THR A 851 51.49 -49.81 59.10
CA THR A 851 51.51 -51.13 59.72
C THR A 851 51.81 -51.01 61.20
N THR A 852 51.27 -51.93 62.01
CA THR A 852 51.65 -52.12 63.42
C THR A 852 52.49 -53.39 63.61
N LYS A 853 52.78 -54.13 62.54
CA LYS A 853 53.53 -55.39 62.53
C LYS A 853 54.98 -55.12 62.14
N GLU A 854 55.95 -55.71 62.85
CA GLU A 854 57.39 -55.53 62.60
C GLU A 854 57.81 -55.86 61.15
N ASN A 855 57.13 -56.81 60.48
CA ASN A 855 57.45 -57.26 59.12
C ASN A 855 56.26 -57.13 58.12
N GLY A 856 55.39 -56.12 58.30
CA GLY A 856 54.21 -55.93 57.44
C GLY A 856 54.32 -54.71 56.53
N LEU A 857 54.14 -54.86 55.21
CA LEU A 857 54.13 -53.74 54.23
C LEU A 857 53.08 -52.64 54.44
N GLY A 858 52.06 -52.87 55.29
CA GLY A 858 50.98 -51.89 55.51
C GLY A 858 50.10 -51.60 54.28
N MET A 859 50.17 -52.42 53.22
CA MET A 859 49.42 -52.20 51.97
C MET A 859 48.16 -53.05 51.83
N GLY A 860 48.00 -54.13 52.60
CA GLY A 860 46.86 -55.05 52.44
C GLY A 860 45.51 -54.35 52.64
N LEU A 861 45.37 -53.59 53.73
CA LEU A 861 44.11 -52.92 54.07
C LEU A 861 43.78 -51.74 53.13
N SER A 862 44.78 -51.00 52.64
CA SER A 862 44.57 -49.92 51.67
C SER A 862 44.09 -50.45 50.31
N ILE A 863 44.65 -51.59 49.86
CA ILE A 863 44.18 -52.30 48.65
C ILE A 863 42.77 -52.83 48.85
N SER A 864 42.50 -53.47 50.00
CA SER A 864 41.15 -53.97 50.32
C SER A 864 40.12 -52.84 50.30
N ARG A 865 40.44 -51.66 50.85
CA ARG A 865 39.58 -50.47 50.79
C ARG A 865 39.33 -50.03 49.35
N SER A 866 40.38 -49.90 48.54
CA SER A 866 40.27 -49.50 47.13
C SER A 866 39.48 -50.50 46.27
N ILE A 867 39.56 -51.80 46.55
CA ILE A 867 38.74 -52.82 45.88
C ILE A 867 37.28 -52.59 46.26
N ILE A 868 36.95 -52.50 47.55
CA ILE A 868 35.57 -52.32 48.01
C ILE A 868 34.95 -51.01 47.50
N GLU A 869 35.68 -49.90 47.52
CA GLU A 869 35.20 -48.60 47.01
C GLU A 869 34.89 -48.64 45.50
N ARG A 870 35.69 -49.35 44.70
CA ARG A 870 35.41 -49.57 43.27
C ARG A 870 34.15 -50.40 43.01
N HIS A 871 33.72 -51.18 44.00
CA HIS A 871 32.49 -51.94 43.96
C HIS A 871 31.29 -51.16 44.51
N GLY A 872 31.43 -49.83 44.71
CA GLY A 872 30.37 -48.99 45.30
C GLY A 872 30.19 -49.23 46.80
N GLY A 873 31.15 -49.89 47.44
CA GLY A 873 31.08 -50.29 48.84
C GLY A 873 31.90 -49.43 49.79
N LYS A 874 31.90 -49.82 51.08
CA LYS A 874 32.74 -49.21 52.12
C LYS A 874 33.38 -50.29 53.00
N LEU A 875 34.65 -50.13 53.36
CA LEU A 875 35.41 -51.00 54.29
C LEU A 875 35.88 -50.18 55.50
N TRP A 876 35.65 -50.69 56.71
CA TRP A 876 36.10 -50.06 57.96
C TRP A 876 36.41 -51.09 59.04
N ALA A 877 37.00 -50.62 60.14
CA ALA A 877 37.41 -51.46 61.26
C ALA A 877 36.92 -50.89 62.60
N SER A 878 36.58 -51.76 63.54
CA SER A 878 36.19 -51.40 64.90
C SER A 878 36.78 -52.32 65.95
N ALA A 879 37.12 -51.79 67.13
CA ALA A 879 37.42 -52.63 68.28
C ALA A 879 36.14 -53.35 68.73
N ASN A 880 36.26 -54.64 69.08
CA ASN A 880 35.13 -55.46 69.53
C ASN A 880 35.20 -55.76 71.04
N GLU A 881 34.12 -56.32 71.58
CA GLU A 881 33.98 -56.60 73.01
C GLU A 881 34.96 -57.67 73.54
N THR A 882 35.56 -58.45 72.64
CA THR A 882 36.54 -59.51 72.98
C THR A 882 38.00 -59.04 73.03
N LEU A 883 38.21 -57.72 73.13
CA LEU A 883 39.52 -57.06 73.07
C LEU A 883 40.24 -57.22 71.71
N GLY A 884 39.53 -57.70 70.69
CA GLY A 884 40.04 -57.89 69.32
C GLY A 884 39.52 -56.82 68.36
N ALA A 885 39.60 -57.10 67.06
CA ALA A 885 39.13 -56.22 66.00
C ALA A 885 38.02 -56.85 65.15
N THR A 886 37.11 -56.01 64.65
CA THR A 886 36.09 -56.35 63.66
C THR A 886 36.36 -55.54 62.41
N PHE A 887 36.72 -56.21 61.32
CA PHE A 887 36.81 -55.62 59.99
C PHE A 887 35.56 -55.96 59.21
N GLN A 888 34.92 -54.94 58.64
CA GLN A 888 33.63 -55.12 57.98
C GLN A 888 33.53 -54.28 56.72
N PHE A 889 32.91 -54.85 55.69
CA PHE A 889 32.60 -54.15 54.46
C PHE A 889 31.15 -54.35 54.02
N VAL A 890 30.69 -53.39 53.24
CA VAL A 890 29.36 -53.33 52.65
C VAL A 890 29.46 -53.11 51.15
N ILE A 891 28.60 -53.77 50.37
CA ILE A 891 28.35 -53.49 48.96
C ILE A 891 26.82 -53.39 48.73
N GLU A 892 26.38 -52.49 47.85
CA GLU A 892 24.98 -52.31 47.50
C GLU A 892 24.41 -53.53 46.76
N VAL A 893 23.19 -53.91 47.12
CA VAL A 893 22.48 -55.07 46.55
C VAL A 893 21.94 -54.73 45.16
N LEU A 894 22.01 -55.69 44.24
CA LEU A 894 21.31 -55.66 42.96
C LEU A 894 19.79 -55.66 43.20
N THR A 895 19.13 -54.54 42.89
CA THR A 895 17.67 -54.40 42.90
C THR A 895 17.00 -55.07 41.72
#